data_AF-A0A367LSV3-F1
#
_entry.id   AF-A0A367LSV3-F1
#
_cell.length_a   1.000
_cell.length_b   1.000
_cell.length_c   1.000
_cell.angle_alpha   90.00
_cell.angle_beta   90.00
_cell.angle_gamma   90.00
#
_symmetry.space_group_name_H-M   'P 1'
#
loop_
_entity.id
_entity.type
_entity.pdbx_description
1 polymer ?
#
loop_
_entity_poly.entity_id
_entity_poly.type
_entity_poly.pdbx_seq_one_letter_code
_entity_poly.pdbx_strand_id
1 'polypeptide(L)'
;MSTPPPTKPRQSYRDEKEEHNSYSLPKLLSFVFTLWKLMLEHFPEEEEVVTETEEASVFSPPQENQRNVSRAVVMAAMSVPVAVTYRLMLSLLSFSWDETGFSLLVPPLDVSRGCSVNIDFTANMHLTPLIAFSVLATVPKCYGQEQQEQNNAEPTITKRTIPADICGNQDSFAGYVKFPPNTMKMIPQPRPMNYFYWFFPAQEKPEESPIVVWLNGGPGATSLNGLFVGNGPCRIDKDLKQTPNPHSWNKKYNMLYLDQPIHVGYSYDVPTKGIMDLLTGNIMVNVSGENPGLQEDNKRYNSGVFSSQSDATANTTVNAARHFWNFMQVFSKHAATEHPSDGTLSIWAESYGGHYAPVFARYVQDQNIRISKGILPDSIPLNLSTVGIMNGCVDTETEALSKAEFAFDGNTYGIQHITEEERDDARDLFERKNGCRDQLRKCEELGAAQDDAYVGDNEEVNKACSEAEEMCFQATGDQYLRQTIQRSTFDITQCRFGGNLDSHSSYLEYLNQPKVADALQVPVNMTAFSTLCFDAFRITGDGARGHLAATATLLNLGIPVAMVYGDRDWVCNWKGGEQVSKAIKHTQADLFSKAGYTNVEDDGKSVGQVRQQGPLSFTRVFQASHFATFTQPEASFTIFDRAMRGNDIATGQTKIDGNFSTQGSAESTAASEKPAVAPPVCHLLSMGETCTEKQIDAVTEGRAQIENGIVTSPEIEPGVCPT
;
A
#
# COMPACT_ATOMS: atom_id res chain seq x y z
N MET A 1 7.09 53.79 -51.61
CA MET A 1 7.77 53.21 -52.78
C MET A 1 8.32 51.87 -52.31
N SER A 2 7.89 50.68 -52.73
CA SER A 2 6.96 50.23 -53.76
C SER A 2 6.16 49.03 -53.20
N THR A 3 4.84 49.16 -53.31
CA THR A 3 3.76 48.19 -53.10
C THR A 3 3.67 47.18 -54.29
N PRO A 4 2.69 46.24 -54.36
CA PRO A 4 2.18 45.24 -53.40
C PRO A 4 1.98 43.83 -54.10
N PRO A 5 0.84 43.08 -54.03
CA PRO A 5 0.39 42.01 -53.10
C PRO A 5 -0.12 40.73 -53.90
N PRO A 6 -1.27 40.06 -53.61
CA PRO A 6 -1.70 39.16 -52.50
C PRO A 6 -2.22 37.77 -52.99
N THR A 7 -2.90 37.02 -52.08
CA THR A 7 -4.00 36.02 -52.27
C THR A 7 -3.74 34.49 -52.35
N LYS A 8 -4.39 33.75 -51.41
CA LYS A 8 -4.85 32.33 -51.44
C LYS A 8 -5.84 32.10 -52.64
N PRO A 9 -6.25 30.89 -53.14
CA PRO A 9 -6.72 29.69 -52.37
C PRO A 9 -6.76 28.28 -53.10
N ARG A 10 -7.36 27.24 -52.44
CA ARG A 10 -8.02 25.99 -52.95
C ARG A 10 -7.17 24.91 -53.68
N GLN A 11 -7.55 23.63 -53.88
CA GLN A 11 -8.46 22.60 -53.29
C GLN A 11 -8.39 21.37 -54.26
N SER A 12 -8.27 20.12 -53.75
CA SER A 12 -8.65 18.78 -54.30
C SER A 12 -8.28 18.31 -55.73
N TYR A 13 -7.88 17.02 -55.88
CA TYR A 13 -8.51 15.90 -56.66
C TYR A 13 -7.61 14.62 -56.63
N ARG A 14 -8.11 13.47 -56.12
CA ARG A 14 -8.37 12.12 -56.74
C ARG A 14 -7.23 11.46 -57.55
N ASP A 15 -7.05 10.15 -57.67
CA ASP A 15 -7.59 8.87 -57.15
C ASP A 15 -6.60 7.79 -57.69
N GLU A 16 -6.30 6.71 -56.96
CA GLU A 16 -6.25 5.32 -57.48
C GLU A 16 -6.07 4.26 -56.35
N LYS A 17 -6.69 3.09 -56.59
CA LYS A 17 -7.08 1.96 -55.70
C LYS A 17 -5.91 1.02 -55.32
N GLU A 18 -5.97 0.17 -54.27
CA GLU A 18 -6.65 -1.16 -54.15
C GLU A 18 -6.71 -1.64 -52.67
N GLU A 19 -7.90 -1.96 -52.12
CA GLU A 19 -8.45 -3.29 -51.72
C GLU A 19 -7.81 -4.05 -50.51
N HIS A 20 -8.51 -4.08 -49.35
CA HIS A 20 -9.23 -5.28 -48.84
C HIS A 20 -9.94 -5.09 -47.47
N ASN A 21 -11.27 -5.26 -47.51
CA ASN A 21 -12.27 -5.77 -46.56
C ASN A 21 -12.17 -5.63 -45.03
N SER A 22 -13.13 -4.85 -44.52
CA SER A 22 -13.78 -4.93 -43.21
C SER A 22 -14.80 -6.09 -43.10
N TYR A 23 -14.93 -6.70 -41.92
CA TYR A 23 -16.16 -7.42 -41.51
C TYR A 23 -16.73 -6.82 -40.22
N SER A 24 -18.06 -6.69 -40.20
CA SER A 24 -18.86 -6.04 -39.18
C SER A 24 -19.40 -7.02 -38.13
N LEU A 25 -19.59 -6.49 -36.92
CA LEU A 25 -20.04 -7.10 -35.66
C LEU A 25 -21.49 -7.69 -35.59
N PRO A 26 -22.42 -7.61 -36.58
CA PRO A 26 -23.77 -8.18 -36.40
C PRO A 26 -23.91 -9.70 -36.59
N LYS A 27 -22.83 -10.46 -36.90
CA LYS A 27 -22.92 -11.91 -37.16
C LYS A 27 -22.45 -12.82 -36.01
N LEU A 28 -21.81 -12.28 -34.97
CA LEU A 28 -21.39 -13.06 -33.80
C LEU A 28 -22.54 -13.29 -32.80
N LEU A 29 -23.49 -12.36 -32.74
CA LEU A 29 -24.64 -12.40 -31.81
C LEU A 29 -25.74 -13.41 -32.21
N SER A 30 -25.81 -13.82 -33.48
CA SER A 30 -26.77 -14.84 -33.94
C SER A 30 -26.33 -16.29 -33.64
N PHE A 31 -25.04 -16.51 -33.37
CA PHE A 31 -24.50 -17.85 -33.09
C PHE A 31 -24.62 -18.20 -31.60
N VAL A 32 -24.43 -17.21 -30.71
CA VAL A 32 -24.54 -17.37 -29.25
C VAL A 32 -25.99 -17.59 -28.80
N PHE A 33 -26.97 -16.93 -29.44
CA PHE A 33 -28.40 -17.13 -29.13
C PHE A 33 -28.95 -18.50 -29.54
N THR A 34 -28.32 -19.17 -30.52
CA THR A 34 -28.74 -20.51 -30.98
C THR A 34 -28.23 -21.62 -30.06
N LEU A 35 -27.05 -21.43 -29.46
CA LEU A 35 -26.45 -22.35 -28.48
C LEU A 35 -27.11 -22.26 -27.10
N TRP A 36 -27.60 -21.08 -26.70
CA TRP A 36 -28.34 -20.91 -25.45
C TRP A 36 -29.74 -21.55 -25.50
N LYS A 37 -30.38 -21.55 -26.67
CA LYS A 37 -31.72 -22.13 -26.88
C LYS A 37 -31.73 -23.67 -26.91
N LEU A 38 -30.58 -24.30 -27.19
CA LEU A 38 -30.42 -25.77 -27.17
C LEU A 38 -30.11 -26.35 -25.77
N MET A 39 -29.68 -25.52 -24.81
CA MET A 39 -29.40 -25.96 -23.43
C MET A 39 -30.61 -25.90 -22.49
N LEU A 40 -31.76 -25.38 -22.94
CA LEU A 40 -32.96 -25.21 -22.11
C LEU A 40 -34.07 -26.25 -22.35
N GLU A 41 -33.84 -27.31 -23.14
CA GLU A 41 -34.88 -28.28 -23.51
C GLU A 41 -34.80 -29.67 -22.83
N HIS A 42 -33.97 -29.88 -21.81
CA HIS A 42 -34.02 -31.13 -21.02
C HIS A 42 -33.84 -30.84 -19.54
N PHE A 43 -34.93 -30.64 -18.80
CA PHE A 43 -35.21 -31.21 -17.47
C PHE A 43 -36.67 -30.90 -17.10
N PRO A 44 -37.50 -31.91 -16.78
CA PRO A 44 -38.90 -31.69 -16.38
C PRO A 44 -39.02 -31.23 -14.93
N GLU A 45 -40.06 -30.45 -14.69
CA GLU A 45 -40.62 -30.08 -13.38
C GLU A 45 -41.03 -31.32 -12.59
N GLU A 46 -40.86 -31.30 -11.26
CA GLU A 46 -41.86 -31.83 -10.34
C GLU A 46 -41.77 -31.11 -8.97
N GLU A 47 -42.90 -30.55 -8.56
CA GLU A 47 -43.20 -30.07 -7.21
C GLU A 47 -43.38 -31.26 -6.25
N GLU A 48 -42.99 -31.14 -4.99
CA GLU A 48 -43.90 -31.50 -3.89
C GLU A 48 -43.49 -30.88 -2.54
N VAL A 49 -44.51 -30.39 -1.85
CA VAL A 49 -44.54 -29.81 -0.52
C VAL A 49 -44.82 -30.93 0.49
N VAL A 50 -44.01 -31.08 1.55
CA VAL A 50 -44.47 -31.66 2.83
C VAL A 50 -43.79 -30.96 4.01
N THR A 51 -44.62 -30.66 5.00
CA THR A 51 -44.43 -29.99 6.28
C THR A 51 -44.07 -30.99 7.40
N GLU A 52 -43.94 -30.48 8.64
CA GLU A 52 -43.80 -31.19 9.95
C GLU A 52 -42.37 -31.49 10.42
N THR A 53 -41.80 -30.81 11.43
CA THR A 53 -42.05 -30.66 12.89
C THR A 53 -41.27 -31.64 13.79
N GLU A 54 -40.69 -31.06 14.84
CA GLU A 54 -40.40 -31.59 16.19
C GLU A 54 -39.08 -32.32 16.54
N GLU A 55 -38.38 -31.66 17.48
CA GLU A 55 -37.83 -32.12 18.78
C GLU A 55 -36.70 -33.17 18.93
N ALA A 56 -35.58 -32.65 19.47
CA ALA A 56 -34.87 -33.02 20.70
C ALA A 56 -34.59 -34.49 21.09
N SER A 57 -33.29 -34.83 21.25
CA SER A 57 -32.66 -35.40 22.47
C SER A 57 -31.27 -35.99 22.13
N VAL A 58 -30.17 -35.44 22.66
CA VAL A 58 -29.36 -35.93 23.80
C VAL A 58 -29.15 -37.46 23.83
N PHE A 59 -27.92 -37.94 23.60
CA PHE A 59 -27.23 -38.93 24.44
C PHE A 59 -25.72 -39.06 24.08
N SER A 60 -24.88 -39.11 25.11
CA SER A 60 -23.41 -39.24 25.10
C SER A 60 -22.94 -40.72 25.00
N PRO A 61 -21.63 -41.01 24.80
CA PRO A 61 -21.13 -42.28 24.24
C PRO A 61 -20.62 -43.27 25.31
N PRO A 62 -20.19 -44.49 24.93
CA PRO A 62 -19.30 -45.30 25.75
C PRO A 62 -17.87 -45.43 25.19
N GLN A 63 -16.92 -45.46 26.12
CA GLN A 63 -15.52 -45.86 25.97
C GLN A 63 -15.36 -47.40 25.96
N GLU A 64 -14.20 -47.86 25.45
CA GLU A 64 -13.34 -49.00 25.88
C GLU A 64 -12.90 -49.89 24.71
N ASN A 65 -11.74 -50.57 24.67
CA ASN A 65 -10.40 -50.47 25.28
C ASN A 65 -9.54 -51.55 24.56
N GLN A 66 -8.21 -51.38 24.56
CA GLN A 66 -7.14 -52.41 24.53
C GLN A 66 -6.61 -53.12 23.24
N ARG A 67 -5.33 -52.81 22.95
CA ARG A 67 -4.08 -53.64 22.92
C ARG A 67 -3.87 -54.83 21.96
N ASN A 68 -2.76 -54.79 21.20
CA ASN A 68 -1.52 -55.64 21.27
C ASN A 68 -0.76 -55.58 19.90
N VAL A 69 0.51 -55.16 19.75
CA VAL A 69 1.84 -55.66 20.19
C VAL A 69 2.60 -56.48 19.11
N SER A 70 3.88 -56.08 18.87
CA SER A 70 5.10 -56.80 18.36
C SER A 70 5.39 -56.81 16.84
N ARG A 71 6.51 -56.18 16.38
CA ARG A 71 7.94 -56.63 16.23
C ARG A 71 8.17 -57.53 14.99
N ALA A 72 9.25 -57.50 14.20
CA ALA A 72 10.51 -56.74 14.09
C ALA A 72 11.31 -57.24 12.84
N VAL A 73 12.48 -56.62 12.55
CA VAL A 73 13.69 -57.14 11.83
C VAL A 73 13.66 -57.16 10.27
N VAL A 74 14.69 -56.88 9.45
CA VAL A 74 15.96 -56.09 9.35
C VAL A 74 16.69 -56.59 8.07
N MET A 75 17.49 -55.72 7.41
CA MET A 75 18.54 -55.97 6.37
C MET A 75 18.09 -56.34 4.94
N ALA A 76 18.76 -55.96 3.84
CA ALA A 76 19.78 -54.97 3.48
C ALA A 76 20.10 -55.15 1.97
N ALA A 77 20.74 -54.12 1.37
CA ALA A 77 21.63 -54.15 0.19
C ALA A 77 21.08 -53.94 -1.23
N MET A 78 21.41 -52.74 -1.74
CA MET A 78 22.13 -52.41 -2.99
C MET A 78 21.69 -53.03 -4.34
N SER A 79 21.28 -52.15 -5.27
CA SER A 79 21.96 -51.83 -6.56
C SER A 79 20.96 -51.43 -7.66
N VAL A 80 21.27 -50.32 -8.33
CA VAL A 80 20.68 -49.78 -9.57
C VAL A 80 21.61 -50.26 -10.72
N PRO A 81 21.16 -50.68 -11.93
CA PRO A 81 20.49 -49.77 -12.88
C PRO A 81 19.44 -50.34 -13.89
N VAL A 82 18.49 -49.44 -14.20
CA VAL A 82 17.90 -49.09 -15.52
C VAL A 82 17.23 -50.17 -16.39
N ALA A 83 15.94 -49.87 -16.65
CA ALA A 83 15.06 -50.23 -17.77
C ALA A 83 14.52 -51.68 -17.86
N VAL A 84 13.22 -51.84 -17.62
CA VAL A 84 12.24 -52.35 -18.61
C VAL A 84 10.81 -52.05 -18.10
N THR A 85 10.05 -51.41 -18.97
CA THR A 85 8.63 -51.09 -18.92
C THR A 85 7.70 -52.33 -18.93
N TYR A 86 6.48 -52.14 -18.39
CA TYR A 86 5.29 -53.02 -18.51
C TYR A 86 5.28 -54.36 -17.74
N ARG A 87 4.79 -54.33 -16.50
CA ARG A 87 3.91 -55.37 -15.88
C ARG A 87 3.54 -54.98 -14.45
N LEU A 88 2.45 -54.22 -14.26
CA LEU A 88 1.67 -54.16 -13.01
C LEU A 88 0.43 -53.26 -13.21
N MET A 89 -0.50 -53.69 -14.03
CA MET A 89 -1.92 -53.28 -13.94
C MET A 89 -2.74 -54.40 -14.56
N LEU A 90 -3.14 -55.38 -13.75
CA LEU A 90 -4.20 -56.34 -14.07
C LEU A 90 -4.51 -57.18 -12.81
N SER A 91 -4.98 -56.54 -11.73
CA SER A 91 -5.49 -57.27 -10.57
C SER A 91 -6.61 -56.59 -9.77
N LEU A 92 -7.31 -55.58 -10.29
CA LEU A 92 -8.43 -54.94 -9.56
C LEU A 92 -9.67 -54.62 -10.41
N LEU A 93 -9.95 -55.41 -11.46
CA LEU A 93 -11.23 -55.33 -12.18
C LEU A 93 -11.81 -56.74 -12.35
N SER A 94 -12.98 -56.96 -11.77
CA SER A 94 -13.80 -58.16 -12.03
C SER A 94 -14.91 -57.79 -13.01
N PHE A 95 -15.01 -58.53 -14.12
CA PHE A 95 -16.01 -58.36 -15.16
C PHE A 95 -17.03 -59.52 -15.11
N SER A 96 -18.33 -59.23 -15.22
CA SER A 96 -19.38 -60.24 -15.43
C SER A 96 -20.24 -59.88 -16.64
N TRP A 97 -20.70 -60.89 -17.37
CA TRP A 97 -21.57 -60.77 -18.55
C TRP A 97 -22.98 -61.26 -18.23
N ASP A 98 -24.01 -60.53 -18.68
CA ASP A 98 -25.36 -61.06 -18.93
C ASP A 98 -26.06 -60.29 -20.07
N GLU A 99 -27.09 -60.90 -20.67
CA GLU A 99 -27.69 -60.60 -21.98
C GLU A 99 -28.40 -59.24 -22.13
N THR A 100 -28.21 -58.28 -21.22
CA THR A 100 -28.84 -56.95 -21.34
C THR A 100 -27.90 -55.74 -21.21
N GLY A 101 -26.58 -55.92 -21.09
CA GLY A 101 -25.61 -54.84 -21.28
C GLY A 101 -24.48 -54.73 -20.24
N PHE A 102 -23.48 -53.91 -20.55
CA PHE A 102 -22.22 -53.76 -19.81
C PHE A 102 -22.40 -52.92 -18.52
N SER A 103 -21.98 -53.44 -17.36
CA SER A 103 -21.97 -52.70 -16.09
C SER A 103 -20.59 -52.77 -15.43
N LEU A 104 -20.02 -51.61 -15.08
CA LEU A 104 -18.74 -51.47 -14.36
C LEU A 104 -19.02 -51.27 -12.87
N LEU A 105 -18.61 -52.22 -12.02
CA LEU A 105 -18.68 -52.07 -10.56
C LEU A 105 -17.38 -51.45 -10.04
N VAL A 106 -17.45 -50.21 -9.53
CA VAL A 106 -16.36 -49.53 -8.81
C VAL A 106 -16.70 -49.57 -7.31
N PRO A 107 -15.80 -49.99 -6.41
CA PRO A 107 -16.06 -49.96 -4.97
C PRO A 107 -16.17 -48.50 -4.48
N PRO A 108 -16.89 -48.23 -3.37
CA PRO A 108 -17.08 -46.87 -2.89
C PRO A 108 -15.73 -46.28 -2.46
N LEU A 109 -15.34 -45.18 -3.10
CA LEU A 109 -14.21 -44.33 -2.71
C LEU A 109 -14.72 -43.28 -1.72
N ASP A 110 -14.10 -43.20 -0.55
CA ASP A 110 -14.36 -42.18 0.46
C ASP A 110 -13.99 -40.79 -0.10
N VAL A 111 -14.99 -39.96 -0.34
CA VAL A 111 -14.84 -38.59 -0.86
C VAL A 111 -14.64 -37.63 0.32
N SER A 112 -13.57 -37.81 1.09
CA SER A 112 -13.17 -36.89 2.15
C SER A 112 -11.95 -36.01 1.79
N ARG A 113 -11.44 -36.11 0.55
CA ARG A 113 -10.26 -35.34 0.09
C ARG A 113 -10.33 -34.96 -1.40
N GLY A 114 -11.24 -34.05 -1.76
CA GLY A 114 -11.09 -33.10 -2.89
C GLY A 114 -10.48 -33.56 -4.21
N CYS A 115 -10.69 -34.80 -4.67
CA CYS A 115 -10.25 -35.24 -6.00
C CYS A 115 -11.40 -35.13 -7.00
N SER A 116 -11.24 -34.36 -8.08
CA SER A 116 -12.10 -34.42 -9.25
C SER A 116 -11.47 -35.32 -10.33
N VAL A 117 -12.31 -36.12 -11.00
CA VAL A 117 -11.93 -36.99 -12.11
C VAL A 117 -12.65 -36.50 -13.37
N ASN A 118 -11.91 -36.16 -14.41
CA ASN A 118 -12.47 -35.93 -15.75
C ASN A 118 -12.08 -37.09 -16.66
N ILE A 119 -13.06 -37.67 -17.35
CA ILE A 119 -12.87 -38.74 -18.34
C ILE A 119 -13.26 -38.15 -19.69
N ASP A 120 -12.30 -38.06 -20.62
CA ASP A 120 -12.53 -37.60 -21.98
C ASP A 120 -12.53 -38.77 -22.98
N PHE A 121 -13.52 -38.79 -23.88
CA PHE A 121 -13.61 -39.77 -24.97
C PHE A 121 -13.29 -39.08 -26.31
N THR A 122 -12.27 -39.55 -27.01
CA THR A 122 -11.97 -39.11 -28.38
C THR A 122 -12.10 -40.27 -29.37
N ALA A 123 -12.87 -40.04 -30.44
CA ALA A 123 -13.04 -40.97 -31.55
C ALA A 123 -12.31 -40.46 -32.79
N ASN A 124 -11.37 -41.23 -33.34
CA ASN A 124 -10.67 -40.90 -34.59
C ASN A 124 -11.18 -41.80 -35.72
N MET A 125 -11.70 -41.19 -36.80
CA MET A 125 -12.11 -41.90 -38.02
C MET A 125 -10.99 -41.92 -39.06
N HIS A 126 -10.44 -43.10 -39.35
CA HIS A 126 -9.77 -43.36 -40.62
C HIS A 126 -10.17 -44.72 -41.21
N LEU A 127 -10.20 -44.78 -42.55
CA LEU A 127 -10.83 -45.80 -43.38
C LEU A 127 -10.34 -47.24 -43.11
N THR A 128 -11.15 -48.05 -42.43
CA THR A 128 -11.32 -49.52 -42.53
C THR A 128 -12.41 -49.93 -41.52
N PRO A 129 -13.10 -51.09 -41.66
CA PRO A 129 -14.26 -51.41 -40.84
C PRO A 129 -13.81 -52.01 -39.49
N LEU A 130 -13.18 -51.21 -38.64
CA LEU A 130 -12.91 -51.50 -37.24
C LEU A 130 -12.76 -50.16 -36.49
N ILE A 131 -13.80 -49.77 -35.75
CA ILE A 131 -13.76 -48.60 -34.88
C ILE A 131 -12.93 -48.97 -33.65
N ALA A 132 -11.77 -48.35 -33.47
CA ALA A 132 -10.96 -48.47 -32.26
C ALA A 132 -11.27 -47.28 -31.34
N PHE A 133 -11.80 -47.56 -30.14
CA PHE A 133 -11.88 -46.59 -29.05
C PHE A 133 -10.60 -46.67 -28.22
N SER A 134 -9.84 -45.59 -28.16
CA SER A 134 -8.73 -45.44 -27.22
C SER A 134 -9.21 -44.68 -25.99
N VAL A 135 -9.20 -45.33 -24.82
CA VAL A 135 -9.38 -44.66 -23.53
C VAL A 135 -8.00 -44.21 -23.05
N LEU A 136 -7.73 -42.91 -23.11
CA LEU A 136 -6.57 -42.30 -22.45
C LEU A 136 -6.98 -41.93 -21.02
N ALA A 137 -6.78 -42.85 -20.09
CA ALA A 137 -6.82 -42.52 -18.68
C ALA A 137 -5.52 -41.78 -18.34
N THR A 138 -5.58 -40.45 -18.23
CA THR A 138 -4.51 -39.69 -17.57
C THR A 138 -4.56 -40.03 -16.09
N VAL A 139 -3.42 -40.46 -15.54
CA VAL A 139 -3.28 -40.71 -14.10
C VAL A 139 -3.63 -39.41 -13.38
N PRO A 140 -4.56 -39.41 -12.41
CA PRO A 140 -4.82 -38.20 -11.63
C PRO A 140 -3.52 -37.82 -10.93
N LYS A 141 -3.01 -36.62 -11.22
CA LYS A 141 -2.03 -35.99 -10.34
C LYS A 141 -2.77 -35.69 -9.04
N CYS A 142 -2.67 -36.60 -8.08
CA CYS A 142 -3.01 -36.29 -6.71
C CYS A 142 -2.01 -35.21 -6.25
N TYR A 143 -2.48 -33.97 -6.20
CA TYR A 143 -1.73 -32.77 -5.77
C TYR A 143 -1.41 -32.79 -4.25
N GLY A 144 -1.14 -33.97 -3.67
CA GLY A 144 -1.14 -34.16 -2.22
C GLY A 144 0.20 -34.51 -1.58
N GLN A 145 1.24 -34.85 -2.34
CA GLN A 145 2.53 -35.27 -1.74
C GLN A 145 3.75 -34.40 -2.12
N GLU A 146 3.75 -33.68 -3.25
CA GLU A 146 4.78 -32.65 -3.50
C GLU A 146 4.50 -31.34 -2.75
N GLN A 147 3.25 -31.07 -2.34
CA GLN A 147 2.92 -29.95 -1.44
C GLN A 147 3.24 -30.25 0.03
N GLN A 148 3.41 -31.51 0.43
CA GLN A 148 3.61 -31.85 1.83
C GLN A 148 5.06 -31.67 2.31
N GLU A 149 6.04 -31.61 1.40
CA GLU A 149 7.44 -31.29 1.75
C GLU A 149 7.75 -29.78 1.78
N GLN A 150 6.88 -28.92 1.23
CA GLN A 150 6.98 -27.46 1.40
C GLN A 150 6.22 -26.92 2.63
N ASN A 151 5.39 -27.75 3.27
CA ASN A 151 4.44 -27.35 4.32
C ASN A 151 5.00 -27.29 5.76
N ASN A 152 6.32 -27.24 5.95
CA ASN A 152 6.94 -27.00 7.27
C ASN A 152 7.65 -25.63 7.37
N ALA A 153 7.55 -24.78 6.36
CA ALA A 153 8.18 -23.47 6.40
C ALA A 153 7.33 -22.51 7.24
N GLU A 154 7.81 -22.12 8.42
CA GLU A 154 7.15 -21.13 9.27
C GLU A 154 7.67 -19.71 8.96
N PRO A 155 6.86 -18.66 9.22
CA PRO A 155 7.36 -17.29 9.21
C PRO A 155 8.54 -17.14 10.18
N THR A 156 9.57 -16.43 9.76
CA THR A 156 10.76 -16.19 10.59
C THR A 156 11.01 -14.70 10.74
N ILE A 157 11.75 -14.33 11.79
CA ILE A 157 12.23 -12.96 11.99
C ILE A 157 13.74 -12.98 12.14
N THR A 158 14.41 -12.08 11.44
CA THR A 158 15.83 -11.79 11.65
C THR A 158 15.94 -10.50 12.47
N LYS A 159 16.91 -10.47 13.37
CA LYS A 159 17.24 -9.30 14.19
C LYS A 159 18.74 -9.11 14.15
N ARG A 160 19.18 -7.88 13.91
CA ARG A 160 20.58 -7.49 14.01
C ARG A 160 20.69 -6.21 14.82
N THR A 161 21.63 -6.19 15.77
CA THR A 161 22.04 -4.96 16.44
C THR A 161 22.80 -4.08 15.47
N ILE A 162 22.29 -2.87 15.25
CA ILE A 162 22.87 -1.85 14.40
C ILE A 162 23.56 -0.83 15.32
N PRO A 163 24.88 -0.64 15.20
CA PRO A 163 25.59 0.28 16.07
C PRO A 163 25.12 1.72 15.92
N ALA A 164 25.21 2.49 17.00
CA ALA A 164 24.85 3.90 17.02
C ALA A 164 25.56 4.73 15.92
N ASP A 165 26.78 4.35 15.47
CA ASP A 165 27.52 5.09 14.44
C ASP A 165 26.91 4.99 13.03
N ILE A 166 25.90 4.15 12.83
CA ILE A 166 25.08 4.12 11.61
C ILE A 166 23.98 5.20 11.69
N CYS A 167 23.09 5.12 12.68
CA CYS A 167 22.07 6.15 12.88
C CYS A 167 21.63 6.22 14.35
N GLY A 168 21.77 7.40 14.94
CA GLY A 168 21.28 7.72 16.27
C GLY A 168 22.37 7.71 17.34
N ASN A 169 21.95 7.72 18.60
CA ASN A 169 22.84 7.86 19.75
C ASN A 169 22.95 6.57 20.59
N GLN A 170 22.24 5.52 20.19
CA GLN A 170 22.24 4.21 20.84
C GLN A 170 22.04 3.12 19.79
N ASP A 171 22.36 1.89 20.17
CA ASP A 171 22.15 0.74 19.30
C ASP A 171 20.66 0.59 18.96
N SER A 172 20.42 0.25 17.69
CA SER A 172 19.09 -0.02 17.14
C SER A 172 19.03 -1.45 16.60
N PHE A 173 17.88 -1.87 16.10
CA PHE A 173 17.69 -3.23 15.62
C PHE A 173 17.03 -3.23 14.25
N ALA A 174 17.63 -3.89 13.27
CA ALA A 174 17.05 -4.01 11.93
C ALA A 174 17.02 -5.46 11.48
N GLY A 175 16.14 -5.76 10.54
CA GLY A 175 16.05 -7.07 9.94
C GLY A 175 14.79 -7.25 9.12
N TYR A 176 14.38 -8.51 9.00
CA TYR A 176 13.27 -8.92 8.17
C TYR A 176 12.30 -9.80 8.93
N VAL A 177 11.01 -9.57 8.75
CA VAL A 177 10.02 -10.63 8.93
C VAL A 177 9.81 -11.29 7.57
N LYS A 178 10.11 -12.59 7.51
CA LYS A 178 10.12 -13.38 6.29
C LYS A 178 8.96 -14.36 6.29
N PHE A 179 8.13 -14.28 5.27
CA PHE A 179 7.03 -15.18 5.00
C PHE A 179 7.39 -16.06 3.80
N PRO A 180 7.68 -17.36 4.02
CA PRO A 180 7.69 -18.34 2.93
C PRO A 180 6.34 -18.33 2.19
N PRO A 181 6.26 -18.82 0.94
CA PRO A 181 4.99 -18.95 0.22
C PRO A 181 3.90 -19.62 1.05
N ASN A 182 2.69 -19.05 1.00
CA ASN A 182 1.46 -19.54 1.62
C ASN A 182 1.50 -19.64 3.15
N THR A 183 2.29 -18.79 3.82
CA THR A 183 2.39 -18.79 5.29
C THR A 183 1.62 -17.65 5.97
N MET A 184 1.23 -16.63 5.21
CA MET A 184 0.35 -15.58 5.72
C MET A 184 -1.07 -16.10 5.95
N LYS A 185 -1.68 -15.71 7.06
CA LYS A 185 -3.07 -16.02 7.38
C LYS A 185 -4.00 -15.08 6.64
N MET A 186 -5.11 -15.62 6.12
CA MET A 186 -6.26 -14.87 5.59
C MET A 186 -5.94 -13.99 4.37
N ILE A 187 -4.88 -14.30 3.64
CA ILE A 187 -4.52 -13.66 2.38
C ILE A 187 -3.73 -14.65 1.51
N PRO A 188 -4.06 -14.81 0.21
CA PRO A 188 -3.22 -15.56 -0.72
C PRO A 188 -1.84 -14.91 -0.86
N GLN A 189 -0.78 -15.71 -0.70
CA GLN A 189 0.60 -15.22 -0.76
C GLN A 189 1.49 -16.28 -1.45
N PRO A 190 1.41 -16.44 -2.78
CA PRO A 190 2.08 -17.53 -3.50
C PRO A 190 3.60 -17.33 -3.65
N ARG A 191 4.12 -16.13 -3.42
CA ARG A 191 5.55 -15.79 -3.52
C ARG A 191 6.10 -15.40 -2.15
N PRO A 192 7.37 -15.66 -1.83
CA PRO A 192 7.96 -15.24 -0.56
C PRO A 192 7.85 -13.73 -0.38
N MET A 193 7.63 -13.27 0.86
CA MET A 193 7.55 -11.85 1.19
C MET A 193 8.48 -11.56 2.37
N ASN A 194 9.41 -10.61 2.19
CA ASN A 194 10.38 -10.22 3.21
C ASN A 194 10.18 -8.74 3.54
N TYR A 195 9.57 -8.46 4.70
CA TYR A 195 9.33 -7.09 5.18
C TYR A 195 10.51 -6.59 5.99
N PHE A 196 11.17 -5.54 5.52
CA PHE A 196 12.22 -4.87 6.24
C PHE A 196 11.64 -4.01 7.36
N TYR A 197 12.29 -4.05 8.52
CA TYR A 197 11.99 -3.15 9.62
C TYR A 197 13.26 -2.58 10.23
N TRP A 198 13.15 -1.38 10.80
CA TRP A 198 14.17 -0.79 11.65
C TRP A 198 13.54 -0.27 12.93
N PHE A 199 13.89 -0.90 14.03
CA PHE A 199 13.40 -0.64 15.38
C PHE A 199 14.43 0.16 16.19
N PHE A 200 13.98 1.26 16.78
CA PHE A 200 14.76 2.11 17.68
C PHE A 200 14.09 2.10 19.05
N PRO A 201 14.71 1.50 20.06
CA PRO A 201 14.20 1.57 21.42
C PRO A 201 14.09 3.03 21.89
N ALA A 202 13.19 3.28 22.83
CA ALA A 202 13.13 4.56 23.50
C ALA A 202 14.46 4.84 24.21
N GLN A 203 14.89 6.10 24.19
CA GLN A 203 16.06 6.56 24.97
C GLN A 203 15.71 6.66 26.46
N GLU A 204 14.46 7.02 26.75
CA GLU A 204 13.89 7.07 28.10
C GLU A 204 12.98 5.86 28.32
N LYS A 205 13.35 4.97 29.25
CA LYS A 205 12.53 3.86 29.75
C LYS A 205 11.86 2.99 28.66
N PRO A 206 12.63 2.35 27.77
CA PRO A 206 12.07 1.54 26.68
C PRO A 206 11.06 0.49 27.15
N GLU A 207 11.26 -0.11 28.31
CA GLU A 207 10.35 -1.10 28.91
C GLU A 207 9.00 -0.56 29.38
N GLU A 208 8.90 0.76 29.64
CA GLU A 208 7.66 1.44 30.02
C GLU A 208 7.00 2.16 28.83
N SER A 209 7.60 2.08 27.63
CA SER A 209 7.14 2.82 26.46
C SER A 209 6.40 1.94 25.46
N PRO A 210 5.37 2.46 24.77
CA PRO A 210 4.66 1.74 23.72
C PRO A 210 5.53 1.56 22.48
N ILE A 211 5.18 0.56 21.66
CA ILE A 211 5.70 0.45 20.30
C ILE A 211 4.88 1.38 19.41
N VAL A 212 5.56 2.29 18.71
CA VAL A 212 4.98 3.19 17.72
C VAL A 212 5.44 2.75 16.35
N VAL A 213 4.53 2.21 15.55
CA VAL A 213 4.80 1.94 14.13
C VAL A 213 4.67 3.24 13.36
N TRP A 214 5.70 3.57 12.59
CA TRP A 214 5.68 4.67 11.63
C TRP A 214 5.59 4.13 10.20
N LEU A 215 4.63 4.66 9.44
CA LEU A 215 4.41 4.33 8.03
C LEU A 215 4.40 5.58 7.15
N ASN A 216 5.27 5.64 6.14
CA ASN A 216 5.08 6.60 5.05
C ASN A 216 3.99 6.12 4.08
N GLY A 217 3.50 7.05 3.26
CA GLY A 217 2.41 6.83 2.30
C GLY A 217 2.88 6.43 0.91
N GLY A 218 2.57 7.27 -0.08
CA GLY A 218 2.78 7.03 -1.50
C GLY A 218 1.46 6.83 -2.26
N PRO A 219 0.87 5.62 -2.30
CA PRO A 219 1.34 4.35 -1.73
C PRO A 219 2.63 3.87 -2.41
N GLY A 220 3.56 3.28 -1.64
CA GLY A 220 4.81 2.73 -2.17
C GLY A 220 6.09 3.48 -1.75
N ALA A 221 6.00 4.49 -0.88
CA ALA A 221 7.16 5.21 -0.36
C ALA A 221 7.79 4.48 0.84
N THR A 222 9.13 4.47 0.93
CA THR A 222 9.84 3.89 2.08
C THR A 222 9.52 4.65 3.37
N SER A 223 9.37 3.91 4.48
CA SER A 223 9.23 4.50 5.83
C SER A 223 10.55 5.04 6.37
N LEU A 224 11.67 4.78 5.68
CA LEU A 224 12.95 5.37 6.02
C LEU A 224 13.03 6.85 5.65
N ASN A 225 12.10 7.36 4.82
CA ASN A 225 11.89 8.81 4.65
C ASN A 225 11.58 9.46 6.01
N GLY A 226 10.58 8.94 6.72
CA GLY A 226 10.24 9.40 8.06
C GLY A 226 11.38 9.22 9.07
N LEU A 227 12.16 8.14 8.96
CA LEU A 227 13.32 7.93 9.81
C LEU A 227 14.38 9.03 9.60
N PHE A 228 14.90 9.18 8.38
CA PHE A 228 16.08 10.01 8.13
C PHE A 228 15.79 11.48 7.93
N VAL A 229 14.55 11.85 7.60
CA VAL A 229 14.19 13.25 7.30
C VAL A 229 13.12 13.78 8.26
N GLY A 230 12.27 12.91 8.80
CA GLY A 230 11.17 13.25 9.72
C GLY A 230 11.50 13.05 11.21
N ASN A 231 11.04 11.96 11.80
CA ASN A 231 11.02 11.77 13.25
C ASN A 231 12.07 10.78 13.81
N GLY A 232 12.92 10.19 12.97
CA GLY A 232 13.97 9.27 13.43
C GLY A 232 15.15 9.95 14.14
N PRO A 233 16.11 9.17 14.66
CA PRO A 233 17.12 9.65 15.60
C PRO A 233 18.29 10.41 14.96
N CYS A 234 18.42 10.35 13.63
CA CYS A 234 19.50 11.02 12.91
C CYS A 234 19.01 11.70 11.62
N ARG A 235 19.88 12.56 11.08
CA ARG A 235 19.82 13.15 9.73
C ARG A 235 21.11 12.82 9.00
N ILE A 236 21.06 12.74 7.68
CA ILE A 236 22.26 12.59 6.85
C ILE A 236 22.58 13.94 6.20
N ASP A 237 23.80 14.41 6.38
CA ASP A 237 24.29 15.62 5.73
C ASP A 237 24.80 15.37 4.30
N LYS A 238 25.15 16.45 3.59
CA LYS A 238 25.70 16.40 2.22
C LYS A 238 27.04 15.67 2.10
N ASP A 239 27.75 15.46 3.21
CA ASP A 239 29.01 14.71 3.26
C ASP A 239 28.76 13.22 3.60
N LEU A 240 27.49 12.80 3.57
CA LEU A 240 26.99 11.46 3.89
C LEU A 240 27.36 11.03 5.32
N LYS A 241 27.32 11.97 6.25
CA LYS A 241 27.52 11.72 7.68
C LYS A 241 26.22 11.89 8.43
N GLN A 242 26.01 11.03 9.41
CA GLN A 242 24.88 11.19 10.31
C GLN A 242 25.11 12.35 11.29
N THR A 243 24.03 13.04 11.63
CA THR A 243 23.95 14.05 12.68
C THR A 243 22.74 13.75 13.56
N PRO A 244 22.79 13.98 14.89
CA PRO A 244 21.67 13.68 15.77
C PRO A 244 20.43 14.53 15.48
N ASN A 245 19.23 13.94 15.56
CA ASN A 245 17.97 14.68 15.54
C ASN A 245 17.52 15.04 16.97
N PRO A 246 17.54 16.33 17.37
CA PRO A 246 17.13 16.75 18.70
C PRO A 246 15.62 16.63 18.96
N HIS A 247 14.79 16.32 17.96
CA HIS A 247 13.34 16.11 18.14
C HIS A 247 12.91 14.70 17.72
N SER A 248 13.83 13.74 17.81
CA SER A 248 13.47 12.36 17.49
C SER A 248 12.39 11.82 18.43
N TRP A 249 11.44 11.11 17.85
CA TRP A 249 10.36 10.49 18.61
C TRP A 249 10.85 9.34 19.48
N ASN A 250 11.98 8.71 19.10
CA ASN A 250 12.59 7.66 19.91
C ASN A 250 13.21 8.18 21.21
N LYS A 251 13.20 9.49 21.48
CA LYS A 251 13.52 10.02 22.81
C LYS A 251 12.66 9.38 23.90
N LYS A 252 11.38 9.15 23.61
CA LYS A 252 10.41 8.68 24.61
C LYS A 252 9.65 7.41 24.22
N TYR A 253 9.69 7.02 22.96
CA TYR A 253 8.86 5.92 22.44
C TYR A 253 9.69 4.89 21.68
N ASN A 254 9.25 3.64 21.67
CA ASN A 254 9.90 2.59 20.89
C ASN A 254 9.44 2.71 19.44
N MET A 255 10.28 3.24 18.55
CA MET A 255 9.90 3.52 17.16
C MET A 255 10.18 2.31 16.26
N LEU A 256 9.18 1.87 15.50
CA LEU A 256 9.28 0.82 14.49
C LEU A 256 9.00 1.41 13.10
N TYR A 257 10.04 1.58 12.29
CA TYR A 257 9.90 1.95 10.87
C TYR A 257 9.72 0.70 10.03
N LEU A 258 8.63 0.63 9.28
CA LEU A 258 8.29 -0.55 8.47
C LEU A 258 8.17 -0.16 7.00
N ASP A 259 9.02 -0.74 6.15
CA ASP A 259 8.85 -0.64 4.70
C ASP A 259 7.73 -1.57 4.26
N GLN A 260 6.65 -0.99 3.75
CA GLN A 260 5.48 -1.72 3.27
C GLN A 260 4.79 -0.93 2.16
N PRO A 261 4.10 -1.58 1.21
CA PRO A 261 4.04 -3.04 0.95
C PRO A 261 5.35 -3.67 0.41
N ILE A 262 5.27 -4.89 -0.13
CA ILE A 262 6.42 -5.53 -0.81
C ILE A 262 6.82 -4.71 -2.05
N HIS A 263 8.12 -4.69 -2.34
CA HIS A 263 8.81 -3.86 -3.35
C HIS A 263 9.11 -2.42 -2.90
N VAL A 264 8.77 -2.03 -1.68
CA VAL A 264 9.05 -0.71 -1.10
C VAL A 264 10.37 -0.73 -0.33
N GLY A 265 11.27 0.21 -0.63
CA GLY A 265 12.53 0.37 0.10
C GLY A 265 13.34 -0.93 0.13
N TYR A 266 13.62 -1.43 1.34
CA TYR A 266 14.31 -2.70 1.53
C TYR A 266 13.39 -3.92 1.59
N SER A 267 12.06 -3.77 1.52
CA SER A 267 11.11 -4.88 1.51
C SER A 267 11.00 -5.52 0.12
N TYR A 268 11.21 -6.83 0.04
CA TYR A 268 11.37 -7.52 -1.25
C TYR A 268 10.78 -8.94 -1.24
N ASP A 269 10.52 -9.48 -2.43
CA ASP A 269 10.16 -10.88 -2.65
C ASP A 269 11.40 -11.74 -2.98
N VAL A 270 12.03 -11.48 -4.13
CA VAL A 270 13.22 -12.17 -4.65
C VAL A 270 14.24 -11.12 -5.10
N PRO A 271 15.48 -11.11 -4.54
CA PRO A 271 16.53 -10.23 -4.99
C PRO A 271 16.91 -10.54 -6.43
N THR A 272 16.84 -9.54 -7.29
CA THR A 272 16.95 -9.66 -8.74
C THR A 272 17.85 -8.56 -9.28
N LYS A 273 18.82 -8.91 -10.12
CA LYS A 273 19.66 -7.92 -10.79
C LYS A 273 18.82 -7.08 -11.75
N GLY A 274 19.02 -5.77 -11.71
CA GLY A 274 18.29 -4.84 -12.57
C GLY A 274 19.01 -3.52 -12.72
N ILE A 275 18.37 -2.64 -13.49
CA ILE A 275 18.81 -1.28 -13.78
C ILE A 275 17.65 -0.34 -13.44
N MET A 276 17.90 0.64 -12.57
CA MET A 276 16.96 1.70 -12.25
C MET A 276 17.20 2.90 -13.16
N ASP A 277 16.14 3.42 -13.78
CA ASP A 277 16.16 4.73 -14.43
C ASP A 277 15.95 5.80 -13.36
N LEU A 278 16.99 6.57 -13.08
CA LEU A 278 16.98 7.57 -12.00
C LEU A 278 16.05 8.76 -12.29
N LEU A 279 15.66 8.97 -13.55
CA LEU A 279 14.68 9.99 -13.92
C LEU A 279 13.26 9.57 -13.55
N THR A 280 12.91 8.30 -13.80
CA THR A 280 11.52 7.80 -13.65
C THR A 280 11.32 6.96 -12.39
N GLY A 281 12.40 6.53 -11.73
CA GLY A 281 12.37 5.58 -10.63
C GLY A 281 12.09 4.12 -11.06
N ASN A 282 11.82 3.88 -12.35
CA ASN A 282 11.45 2.56 -12.85
C ASN A 282 12.63 1.60 -12.84
N ILE A 283 12.37 0.37 -12.38
CA ILE A 283 13.37 -0.69 -12.29
C ILE A 283 13.10 -1.71 -13.40
N MET A 284 14.09 -1.89 -14.28
CA MET A 284 14.08 -2.93 -15.31
C MET A 284 14.90 -4.13 -14.82
N VAL A 285 14.25 -5.27 -14.63
CA VAL A 285 14.89 -6.52 -14.21
C VAL A 285 15.21 -7.43 -15.40
N ASN A 286 16.18 -8.33 -15.23
CA ASN A 286 16.55 -9.34 -16.24
C ASN A 286 16.94 -8.76 -17.61
N VAL A 287 17.46 -7.54 -17.65
CA VAL A 287 17.94 -6.90 -18.88
C VAL A 287 19.12 -7.72 -19.43
N SER A 288 18.98 -8.29 -20.63
CA SER A 288 20.08 -8.94 -21.34
C SER A 288 21.09 -7.89 -21.80
N GLY A 289 22.39 -8.23 -21.78
CA GLY A 289 23.50 -7.32 -22.14
C GLY A 289 23.56 -6.85 -23.60
N GLU A 290 22.45 -6.93 -24.34
CA GLU A 290 22.34 -6.53 -25.76
C GLU A 290 21.47 -5.27 -25.94
N ASN A 291 21.24 -4.47 -24.89
CA ASN A 291 20.46 -3.24 -24.99
C ASN A 291 21.40 -2.01 -25.04
N PRO A 292 21.84 -1.55 -26.23
CA PRO A 292 22.90 -0.54 -26.38
C PRO A 292 22.55 0.86 -25.87
N GLY A 293 21.29 1.11 -25.45
CA GLY A 293 20.85 2.34 -24.80
C GLY A 293 20.97 2.34 -23.27
N LEU A 294 21.26 1.19 -22.65
CA LEU A 294 21.48 1.01 -21.21
C LEU A 294 22.97 0.82 -20.95
N GLN A 295 23.79 1.76 -21.43
CA GLN A 295 25.23 1.71 -21.20
C GLN A 295 25.56 2.08 -19.75
N GLU A 296 26.49 1.34 -19.14
CA GLU A 296 26.98 1.56 -17.77
C GLU A 296 27.66 2.94 -17.59
N ASP A 297 28.01 3.64 -18.68
CA ASP A 297 28.61 4.97 -18.64
C ASP A 297 27.59 6.12 -18.57
N ASN A 298 26.30 5.85 -18.81
CA ASN A 298 25.25 6.84 -18.68
C ASN A 298 24.79 6.94 -17.21
N LYS A 299 25.18 8.02 -16.55
CA LYS A 299 24.85 8.33 -15.15
C LYS A 299 23.36 8.49 -14.84
N ARG A 300 22.49 8.44 -15.85
CA ARG A 300 21.03 8.33 -15.66
C ARG A 300 20.60 6.96 -15.11
N TYR A 301 21.36 5.92 -15.37
CA TYR A 301 20.98 4.55 -14.99
C TYR A 301 21.82 4.05 -13.83
N ASN A 302 21.19 3.40 -12.87
CA ASN A 302 21.86 2.80 -11.73
C ASN A 302 21.64 1.28 -11.68
N SER A 303 22.72 0.52 -11.89
CA SER A 303 22.71 -0.95 -11.82
C SER A 303 22.75 -1.41 -10.37
N GLY A 304 21.96 -2.42 -10.04
CA GLY A 304 21.87 -2.90 -8.67
C GLY A 304 21.15 -4.24 -8.55
N VAL A 305 20.87 -4.61 -7.31
CA VAL A 305 19.98 -5.71 -6.95
C VAL A 305 18.73 -5.12 -6.35
N PHE A 306 17.57 -5.44 -6.92
CA PHE A 306 16.28 -4.91 -6.51
C PHE A 306 15.31 -6.05 -6.22
N SER A 307 14.09 -5.76 -5.78
CA SER A 307 13.03 -6.77 -5.76
C SER A 307 12.66 -7.19 -7.19
N SER A 308 12.02 -8.35 -7.36
CA SER A 308 11.80 -8.95 -8.68
C SER A 308 10.86 -8.21 -9.63
N GLN A 309 10.21 -7.15 -9.15
CA GLN A 309 9.20 -6.37 -9.88
C GLN A 309 8.01 -7.20 -10.39
N SER A 310 7.67 -8.29 -9.70
CA SER A 310 6.43 -9.04 -9.96
C SER A 310 5.20 -8.36 -9.37
N ASP A 311 4.01 -8.76 -9.78
CA ASP A 311 2.73 -8.35 -9.19
C ASP A 311 2.50 -8.77 -7.72
N ALA A 312 3.48 -9.39 -7.05
CA ALA A 312 3.42 -9.87 -5.67
C ALA A 312 3.49 -8.75 -4.62
N THR A 313 2.55 -7.81 -4.68
CA THR A 313 2.40 -6.73 -3.71
C THR A 313 0.94 -6.55 -3.29
N ALA A 314 0.71 -5.85 -2.17
CA ALA A 314 -0.64 -5.45 -1.82
C ALA A 314 -1.15 -4.46 -2.87
N ASN A 315 -2.41 -4.58 -3.25
CA ASN A 315 -3.06 -3.74 -4.27
C ASN A 315 -4.24 -2.95 -3.71
N THR A 316 -4.58 -3.12 -2.43
CA THR A 316 -5.58 -2.33 -1.71
C THR A 316 -5.10 -2.07 -0.28
N THR A 317 -5.59 -1.01 0.35
CA THR A 317 -5.29 -0.68 1.76
C THR A 317 -5.71 -1.82 2.69
N VAL A 318 -6.82 -2.50 2.41
CA VAL A 318 -7.30 -3.64 3.21
C VAL A 318 -6.39 -4.86 3.06
N ASN A 319 -5.87 -5.14 1.87
CA ASN A 319 -4.87 -6.20 1.69
C ASN A 319 -3.55 -5.85 2.39
N ALA A 320 -3.11 -4.58 2.33
CA ALA A 320 -1.95 -4.11 3.07
C ALA A 320 -2.16 -4.25 4.60
N ALA A 321 -3.37 -4.03 5.11
CA ALA A 321 -3.71 -4.24 6.52
C ALA A 321 -3.57 -5.72 6.96
N ARG A 322 -3.92 -6.67 6.09
CA ARG A 322 -3.72 -8.11 6.32
C ARG A 322 -2.24 -8.47 6.38
N HIS A 323 -1.44 -7.91 5.47
CA HIS A 323 0.01 -8.08 5.48
C HIS A 323 0.63 -7.50 6.76
N PHE A 324 0.24 -6.28 7.11
CA PHE A 324 0.67 -5.61 8.33
C PHE A 324 0.33 -6.41 9.59
N TRP A 325 -0.89 -6.94 9.70
CA TRP A 325 -1.27 -7.76 10.85
C TRP A 325 -0.44 -9.04 10.95
N ASN A 326 -0.21 -9.73 9.83
CA ASN A 326 0.67 -10.91 9.80
C ASN A 326 2.09 -10.54 10.24
N PHE A 327 2.65 -9.44 9.73
CA PHE A 327 3.94 -8.89 10.17
C PHE A 327 3.95 -8.67 11.68
N MET A 328 2.96 -7.95 12.22
CA MET A 328 2.90 -7.62 13.64
C MET A 328 2.71 -8.84 14.54
N GLN A 329 2.08 -9.91 14.06
CA GLN A 329 1.97 -11.15 14.83
C GLN A 329 3.31 -11.86 15.00
N VAL A 330 4.17 -11.85 13.97
CA VAL A 330 5.54 -12.39 14.09
C VAL A 330 6.41 -11.43 14.91
N PHE A 331 6.40 -10.15 14.56
CA PHE A 331 7.21 -9.13 15.22
C PHE A 331 6.90 -9.04 16.71
N SER A 332 5.63 -8.95 17.12
CA SER A 332 5.26 -8.74 18.52
C SER A 332 5.55 -9.96 19.39
N LYS A 333 5.42 -11.19 18.86
CA LYS A 333 5.84 -12.41 19.57
C LYS A 333 7.34 -12.43 19.85
N HIS A 334 8.15 -11.95 18.90
CA HIS A 334 9.59 -11.81 19.08
C HIS A 334 9.95 -10.63 20.00
N ALA A 335 9.32 -9.47 19.80
CA ALA A 335 9.54 -8.27 20.61
C ALA A 335 9.20 -8.51 22.08
N ALA A 336 8.14 -9.26 22.39
CA ALA A 336 7.78 -9.62 23.76
C ALA A 336 8.91 -10.32 24.55
N THR A 337 9.84 -11.00 23.87
CA THR A 337 10.99 -11.65 24.51
C THR A 337 12.28 -10.84 24.44
N GLU A 338 12.39 -9.93 23.47
CA GLU A 338 13.68 -9.33 23.06
C GLU A 338 13.73 -7.80 23.19
N HIS A 339 12.57 -7.15 23.26
CA HIS A 339 12.37 -5.70 23.26
C HIS A 339 11.21 -5.34 24.21
N PRO A 340 11.46 -5.33 25.54
CA PRO A 340 10.43 -4.99 26.50
C PRO A 340 9.78 -3.65 26.15
N SER A 341 8.45 -3.60 26.24
CA SER A 341 7.60 -2.43 26.05
C SER A 341 6.44 -2.53 27.05
N ASP A 342 5.61 -1.50 27.14
CA ASP A 342 4.40 -1.53 27.98
C ASP A 342 3.31 -2.49 27.46
N GLY A 343 3.55 -3.15 26.31
CA GLY A 343 2.65 -4.09 25.66
C GLY A 343 1.57 -3.43 24.79
N THR A 344 1.63 -2.12 24.58
CA THR A 344 0.70 -1.39 23.72
C THR A 344 1.33 -0.96 22.40
N LEU A 345 0.46 -0.74 21.41
CA LEU A 345 0.79 -0.48 20.01
C LEU A 345 0.09 0.81 19.56
N SER A 346 0.87 1.74 19.02
CA SER A 346 0.35 2.90 18.30
C SER A 346 0.76 2.83 16.83
N ILE A 347 -0.13 3.31 15.95
CA ILE A 347 0.11 3.33 14.51
C ILE A 347 0.03 4.77 14.05
N TRP A 348 1.14 5.30 13.56
CA TRP A 348 1.24 6.64 13.00
C TRP A 348 1.65 6.54 11.53
N ALA A 349 0.94 7.27 10.68
CA ALA A 349 1.26 7.28 9.27
C ALA A 349 1.08 8.67 8.64
N GLU A 350 1.74 8.89 7.51
CA GLU A 350 1.75 10.17 6.80
C GLU A 350 1.27 10.04 5.35
N SER A 351 0.66 11.09 4.78
CA SER A 351 0.25 11.14 3.38
C SER A 351 -0.85 10.12 3.05
N TYR A 352 -0.66 9.23 2.07
CA TYR A 352 -1.51 8.04 1.86
C TYR A 352 -1.65 7.16 3.12
N GLY A 353 -0.76 7.35 4.11
CA GLY A 353 -0.93 6.84 5.46
C GLY A 353 -2.26 7.19 6.13
N GLY A 354 -2.97 8.22 5.65
CA GLY A 354 -4.37 8.50 6.02
C GLY A 354 -5.34 7.36 5.69
N HIS A 355 -5.06 6.54 4.68
CA HIS A 355 -5.75 5.27 4.43
C HIS A 355 -5.18 4.17 5.32
N TYR A 356 -3.85 4.03 5.40
CA TYR A 356 -3.19 2.93 6.13
C TYR A 356 -3.51 2.92 7.63
N ALA A 357 -3.21 4.00 8.36
CA ALA A 357 -3.30 4.01 9.82
C ALA A 357 -4.69 3.60 10.37
N PRO A 358 -5.81 4.23 9.94
CA PRO A 358 -7.12 3.85 10.44
C PRO A 358 -7.56 2.44 9.98
N VAL A 359 -7.28 2.04 8.74
CA VAL A 359 -7.68 0.72 8.25
C VAL A 359 -6.88 -0.39 8.91
N PHE A 360 -5.57 -0.19 9.11
CA PHE A 360 -4.69 -1.16 9.77
C PHE A 360 -5.11 -1.32 11.23
N ALA A 361 -5.33 -0.22 11.95
CA ALA A 361 -5.83 -0.25 13.33
C ALA A 361 -7.20 -0.93 13.41
N ARG A 362 -8.13 -0.63 12.49
CA ARG A 362 -9.44 -1.28 12.46
C ARG A 362 -9.31 -2.78 12.25
N TYR A 363 -8.49 -3.21 11.29
CA TYR A 363 -8.27 -4.63 11.00
C TYR A 363 -7.65 -5.35 12.21
N VAL A 364 -6.66 -4.74 12.86
CA VAL A 364 -6.07 -5.25 14.11
C VAL A 364 -7.16 -5.46 15.17
N GLN A 365 -8.05 -4.49 15.36
CA GLN A 365 -9.10 -4.58 16.36
C GLN A 365 -10.14 -5.66 16.04
N ASP A 366 -10.50 -5.84 14.77
CA ASP A 366 -11.36 -6.96 14.34
C ASP A 366 -10.69 -8.31 14.62
N GLN A 367 -9.37 -8.42 14.42
CA GLN A 367 -8.62 -9.63 14.77
C GLN A 367 -8.54 -9.84 16.27
N ASN A 368 -8.35 -8.79 17.08
CA ASN A 368 -8.39 -8.87 18.55
C ASN A 368 -9.73 -9.46 19.03
N ILE A 369 -10.85 -9.03 18.44
CA ILE A 369 -12.17 -9.58 18.74
C ILE A 369 -12.23 -11.07 18.38
N ARG A 370 -11.71 -11.48 17.23
CA ARG A 370 -11.66 -12.89 16.82
C ARG A 370 -10.77 -13.75 17.72
N ILE A 371 -9.64 -13.21 18.17
CA ILE A 371 -8.75 -13.85 19.14
C ILE A 371 -9.48 -14.05 20.48
N SER A 372 -10.19 -13.03 20.98
CA SER A 372 -10.96 -13.13 22.23
C SER A 372 -12.06 -14.19 22.19
N LYS A 373 -12.57 -14.51 20.98
CA LYS A 373 -13.57 -15.56 20.74
C LYS A 373 -12.95 -16.94 20.48
N GLY A 374 -11.62 -17.07 20.54
CA GLY A 374 -10.92 -18.34 20.26
C GLY A 374 -10.88 -18.74 18.78
N ILE A 375 -11.24 -17.84 17.86
CA ILE A 375 -11.26 -18.12 16.40
C ILE A 375 -9.82 -18.17 15.84
N LEU A 376 -8.90 -17.44 16.45
CA LEU A 376 -7.49 -17.37 16.07
C LEU A 376 -6.61 -17.77 17.28
N PRO A 377 -6.54 -19.07 17.63
CA PRO A 377 -5.90 -19.54 18.87
C PRO A 377 -4.38 -19.34 18.90
N ASP A 378 -3.71 -19.37 17.73
CA ASP A 378 -2.25 -19.20 17.63
C ASP A 378 -1.82 -17.74 17.42
N SER A 379 -2.68 -16.80 17.79
CA SER A 379 -2.54 -15.37 17.55
C SER A 379 -2.63 -14.61 18.87
N ILE A 380 -1.86 -13.53 19.00
CA ILE A 380 -1.84 -12.70 20.22
C ILE A 380 -2.60 -11.39 19.98
N PRO A 381 -3.36 -10.89 20.97
CA PRO A 381 -3.96 -9.57 20.87
C PRO A 381 -2.87 -8.49 20.71
N LEU A 382 -3.12 -7.52 19.85
CA LEU A 382 -2.28 -6.33 19.69
C LEU A 382 -3.03 -5.14 20.29
N ASN A 383 -2.62 -4.70 21.48
CA ASN A 383 -3.37 -3.71 22.25
C ASN A 383 -3.16 -2.30 21.69
N LEU A 384 -4.13 -1.77 20.96
CA LEU A 384 -4.04 -0.44 20.34
C LEU A 384 -4.17 0.67 21.38
N SER A 385 -3.24 1.63 21.33
CA SER A 385 -3.19 2.79 22.23
C SER A 385 -3.56 4.09 21.54
N THR A 386 -2.97 4.40 20.38
CA THR A 386 -3.25 5.65 19.65
C THR A 386 -3.07 5.45 18.14
N VAL A 387 -3.94 6.09 17.35
CA VAL A 387 -3.79 6.18 15.89
C VAL A 387 -3.49 7.63 15.52
N GLY A 388 -2.41 7.84 14.76
CA GLY A 388 -2.02 9.16 14.29
C GLY A 388 -2.02 9.26 12.77
N ILE A 389 -2.54 10.37 12.28
CA ILE A 389 -2.63 10.70 10.85
C ILE A 389 -1.93 12.04 10.65
N MET A 390 -0.74 12.01 10.05
CA MET A 390 0.07 13.19 9.72
C MET A 390 -0.19 13.58 8.27
N ASN A 391 -0.70 14.79 8.00
CA ASN A 391 -0.93 15.29 6.64
C ASN A 391 -1.58 14.24 5.72
N GLY A 392 -2.60 13.55 6.26
CA GLY A 392 -3.16 12.38 5.62
C GLY A 392 -4.15 12.73 4.51
N CYS A 393 -4.06 12.08 3.37
CA CYS A 393 -5.18 11.98 2.43
C CYS A 393 -6.03 10.80 2.91
N VAL A 394 -7.31 11.05 3.22
CA VAL A 394 -8.15 10.09 3.99
C VAL A 394 -9.43 9.73 3.25
N ASP A 395 -10.09 10.72 2.64
CA ASP A 395 -11.38 10.54 1.99
C ASP A 395 -11.54 11.49 0.81
N THR A 396 -11.43 10.94 -0.40
CA THR A 396 -11.42 11.71 -1.64
C THR A 396 -12.71 12.50 -1.87
N GLU A 397 -13.89 11.94 -1.57
CA GLU A 397 -15.16 12.68 -1.73
C GLU A 397 -15.18 13.92 -0.84
N THR A 398 -14.72 13.80 0.41
CA THR A 398 -14.72 14.90 1.36
C THR A 398 -13.68 15.96 1.03
N GLU A 399 -12.47 15.57 0.63
CA GLU A 399 -11.33 16.48 0.57
C GLU A 399 -10.99 17.01 -0.84
N ALA A 400 -11.43 16.38 -1.93
CA ALA A 400 -10.96 16.71 -3.28
C ALA A 400 -11.16 18.19 -3.66
N LEU A 401 -12.33 18.76 -3.40
CA LEU A 401 -12.60 20.18 -3.70
C LEU A 401 -11.68 21.15 -2.95
N SER A 402 -11.22 20.77 -1.76
CA SER A 402 -10.31 21.61 -0.97
C SER A 402 -9.02 21.90 -1.74
N LYS A 403 -8.56 21.03 -2.65
CA LYS A 403 -7.33 21.24 -3.43
C LYS A 403 -7.43 22.47 -4.33
N ALA A 404 -8.56 22.64 -5.03
CA ALA A 404 -8.81 23.79 -5.88
C ALA A 404 -9.06 25.05 -5.05
N GLU A 405 -9.85 24.95 -3.97
CA GLU A 405 -10.11 26.08 -3.07
C GLU A 405 -8.83 26.58 -2.41
N PHE A 406 -8.00 25.67 -1.89
CA PHE A 406 -6.73 25.99 -1.26
C PHE A 406 -5.73 26.62 -2.23
N ALA A 407 -5.73 26.19 -3.50
CA ALA A 407 -4.90 26.79 -4.54
C ALA A 407 -5.35 28.19 -4.99
N PHE A 408 -6.63 28.53 -4.80
CA PHE A 408 -7.19 29.83 -5.16
C PHE A 408 -7.06 30.84 -4.01
N ASP A 409 -7.75 30.61 -2.88
CA ASP A 409 -7.82 31.54 -1.75
C ASP A 409 -7.96 30.89 -0.37
N GLY A 410 -8.09 29.56 -0.29
CA GLY A 410 -8.32 28.82 0.95
C GLY A 410 -7.06 28.62 1.82
N ASN A 411 -5.87 28.88 1.28
CA ASN A 411 -4.62 28.83 2.04
C ASN A 411 -4.42 30.08 2.91
N THR A 412 -3.68 29.94 4.00
CA THR A 412 -3.43 31.01 4.97
C THR A 412 -2.25 31.90 4.62
N TYR A 413 -1.70 31.77 3.42
CA TYR A 413 -0.52 32.46 2.95
C TYR A 413 -0.82 33.51 1.87
N GLY A 414 -2.10 33.68 1.50
CA GLY A 414 -2.53 34.62 0.46
C GLY A 414 -1.97 34.28 -0.93
N ILE A 415 -1.66 33.00 -1.17
CA ILE A 415 -1.12 32.54 -2.45
C ILE A 415 -2.29 32.19 -3.36
N GLN A 416 -2.51 32.98 -4.39
CA GLN A 416 -3.41 32.62 -5.47
C GLN A 416 -2.59 31.96 -6.59
N HIS A 417 -2.66 30.63 -6.67
CA HIS A 417 -1.94 29.83 -7.64
C HIS A 417 -2.76 29.49 -8.88
N ILE A 418 -4.09 29.39 -8.73
CA ILE A 418 -5.03 29.26 -9.84
C ILE A 418 -5.97 30.46 -9.89
N THR A 419 -6.66 30.65 -11.02
CA THR A 419 -7.68 31.68 -11.24
C THR A 419 -9.02 31.30 -10.62
N GLU A 420 -9.91 32.29 -10.49
CA GLU A 420 -11.29 32.07 -10.03
C GLU A 420 -12.06 31.14 -10.98
N GLU A 421 -11.88 31.33 -12.28
CA GLU A 421 -12.47 30.49 -13.34
C GLU A 421 -12.01 29.03 -13.21
N GLU A 422 -10.71 28.78 -13.05
CA GLU A 422 -10.17 27.42 -12.86
C GLU A 422 -10.70 26.75 -11.58
N ARG A 423 -10.92 27.53 -10.51
CA ARG A 423 -11.53 27.04 -9.26
C ARG A 423 -13.00 26.68 -9.45
N ASP A 424 -13.75 27.50 -10.16
CA ASP A 424 -15.17 27.27 -10.42
C ASP A 424 -15.39 26.12 -11.42
N ASP A 425 -14.52 25.97 -12.42
CA ASP A 425 -14.48 24.80 -13.30
C ASP A 425 -14.25 23.50 -12.50
N ALA A 426 -13.32 23.52 -11.54
CA ALA A 426 -13.09 22.36 -10.67
C ALA A 426 -14.34 21.99 -9.87
N ARG A 427 -15.11 22.99 -9.40
CA ARG A 427 -16.40 22.77 -8.72
C ARG A 427 -17.44 22.18 -9.66
N ASP A 428 -17.59 22.69 -10.88
CA ASP A 428 -18.51 22.12 -11.86
C ASP A 428 -18.15 20.67 -12.19
N LEU A 429 -16.88 20.39 -12.49
CA LEU A 429 -16.40 19.04 -12.79
C LEU A 429 -16.65 18.06 -11.63
N PHE A 430 -16.57 18.55 -10.39
CA PHE A 430 -16.81 17.76 -9.20
C PHE A 430 -18.30 17.46 -8.97
N GLU A 431 -19.17 18.47 -9.14
CA GLU A 431 -20.59 18.41 -8.75
C GLU A 431 -21.55 18.03 -9.88
N ARG A 432 -21.15 18.21 -11.14
CA ARG A 432 -22.01 17.91 -12.28
C ARG A 432 -22.39 16.43 -12.32
N LYS A 433 -23.48 16.13 -13.02
CA LYS A 433 -23.91 14.75 -13.26
C LYS A 433 -22.80 13.93 -13.91
N ASN A 434 -22.51 12.76 -13.35
CA ASN A 434 -21.39 11.89 -13.72
C ASN A 434 -19.99 12.53 -13.50
N GLY A 435 -19.91 13.60 -12.71
CA GLY A 435 -18.68 14.23 -12.22
C GLY A 435 -18.07 13.46 -11.03
N CYS A 436 -17.03 14.04 -10.41
CA CYS A 436 -16.19 13.36 -9.38
C CYS A 436 -17.04 12.67 -8.31
N ARG A 437 -17.94 13.43 -7.69
CA ARG A 437 -18.78 12.95 -6.59
C ARG A 437 -19.66 11.76 -7.01
N ASP A 438 -20.29 11.83 -8.19
CA ASP A 438 -21.16 10.75 -8.68
C ASP A 438 -20.37 9.46 -8.97
N GLN A 439 -19.15 9.59 -9.51
CA GLN A 439 -18.32 8.41 -9.81
C GLN A 439 -17.74 7.77 -8.56
N LEU A 440 -17.34 8.56 -7.55
CA LEU A 440 -16.93 8.06 -6.24
C LEU A 440 -18.06 7.25 -5.59
N ARG A 441 -19.27 7.80 -5.54
CA ARG A 441 -20.44 7.10 -4.97
C ARG A 441 -20.78 5.83 -5.72
N LYS A 442 -20.66 5.83 -7.06
CA LYS A 442 -20.82 4.60 -7.86
C LYS A 442 -19.75 3.56 -7.51
N CYS A 443 -18.49 3.95 -7.33
CA CYS A 443 -17.43 3.05 -6.86
C CYS A 443 -17.79 2.46 -5.49
N GLU A 444 -18.22 3.28 -4.53
CA GLU A 444 -18.62 2.81 -3.20
C GLU A 444 -19.81 1.85 -3.24
N GLU A 445 -20.86 2.18 -3.99
CA GLU A 445 -22.05 1.34 -4.16
C GLU A 445 -21.72 -0.02 -4.78
N LEU A 446 -20.89 -0.03 -5.83
CA LEU A 446 -20.45 -1.26 -6.47
C LEU A 446 -19.54 -2.09 -5.56
N GLY A 447 -18.61 -1.43 -4.86
CA GLY A 447 -17.72 -2.09 -3.89
C GLY A 447 -18.51 -2.76 -2.77
N ALA A 448 -19.47 -2.06 -2.18
CA ALA A 448 -20.33 -2.63 -1.15
C ALA A 448 -21.17 -3.83 -1.65
N ALA A 449 -21.54 -3.85 -2.94
CA ALA A 449 -22.36 -4.91 -3.51
C ALA A 449 -21.54 -6.12 -4.02
N GLN A 450 -20.31 -5.91 -4.49
CA GLN A 450 -19.56 -6.92 -5.25
C GLN A 450 -18.10 -7.16 -4.80
N ASP A 451 -17.58 -6.38 -3.85
CA ASP A 451 -16.23 -6.51 -3.26
C ASP A 451 -16.28 -6.14 -1.77
N ASP A 452 -17.18 -6.79 -1.02
CA ASP A 452 -17.46 -6.50 0.39
C ASP A 452 -16.27 -6.75 1.33
N ALA A 453 -15.34 -7.60 0.91
CA ALA A 453 -14.07 -7.87 1.59
C ALA A 453 -12.93 -6.92 1.17
N TYR A 454 -13.18 -5.99 0.23
CA TYR A 454 -12.24 -4.97 -0.28
C TYR A 454 -10.89 -5.56 -0.72
N VAL A 455 -10.95 -6.69 -1.42
CA VAL A 455 -9.75 -7.44 -1.83
C VAL A 455 -9.23 -7.05 -3.20
N GLY A 456 -10.00 -6.25 -3.94
CA GLY A 456 -9.57 -5.69 -5.22
C GLY A 456 -9.43 -6.73 -6.34
N ASP A 457 -10.21 -7.82 -6.29
CA ASP A 457 -10.24 -8.86 -7.34
C ASP A 457 -11.41 -8.72 -8.31
N ASN A 458 -12.40 -7.88 -7.99
CA ASN A 458 -13.53 -7.58 -8.87
C ASN A 458 -13.17 -6.51 -9.92
N GLU A 459 -13.06 -6.91 -11.19
CA GLU A 459 -12.69 -6.04 -12.30
C GLU A 459 -13.68 -4.87 -12.53
N GLU A 460 -14.98 -5.09 -12.34
CA GLU A 460 -16.01 -4.04 -12.52
C GLU A 460 -15.85 -2.96 -11.46
N VAL A 461 -15.70 -3.37 -10.20
CA VAL A 461 -15.48 -2.46 -9.06
C VAL A 461 -14.17 -1.70 -9.24
N ASN A 462 -13.07 -2.42 -9.51
CA ASN A 462 -11.74 -1.82 -9.70
C ASN A 462 -11.75 -0.76 -10.82
N LYS A 463 -12.42 -1.06 -11.94
CA LYS A 463 -12.56 -0.10 -13.04
C LYS A 463 -13.34 1.13 -12.62
N ALA A 464 -14.51 0.95 -11.97
CA ALA A 464 -15.31 2.08 -11.52
C ALA A 464 -14.56 2.98 -10.52
N CYS A 465 -13.80 2.37 -9.60
CA CYS A 465 -13.03 3.09 -8.60
C CYS A 465 -11.80 3.79 -9.20
N SER A 466 -11.05 3.14 -10.09
CA SER A 466 -9.88 3.75 -10.73
C SER A 466 -10.27 4.90 -11.67
N GLU A 467 -11.39 4.77 -12.41
CA GLU A 467 -11.95 5.87 -13.21
C GLU A 467 -12.40 7.05 -12.33
N ALA A 468 -13.01 6.77 -11.18
CA ALA A 468 -13.41 7.80 -10.22
C ALA A 468 -12.20 8.54 -9.63
N GLU A 469 -11.18 7.81 -9.18
CA GLU A 469 -9.95 8.38 -8.62
C GLU A 469 -9.25 9.31 -9.62
N GLU A 470 -9.03 8.82 -10.85
CA GLU A 470 -8.40 9.59 -11.92
C GLU A 470 -9.20 10.85 -12.24
N MET A 471 -10.51 10.73 -12.42
CA MET A 471 -11.33 11.89 -12.77
C MET A 471 -11.38 12.92 -11.65
N CYS A 472 -11.42 12.50 -10.39
CA CYS A 472 -11.38 13.41 -9.25
C CYS A 472 -10.06 14.16 -9.15
N PHE A 473 -8.94 13.48 -9.42
CA PHE A 473 -7.62 14.11 -9.51
C PHE A 473 -7.57 15.12 -10.65
N GLN A 474 -8.03 14.75 -11.85
CA GLN A 474 -8.10 15.65 -13.00
C GLN A 474 -9.00 16.86 -12.75
N ALA A 475 -10.14 16.66 -12.09
CA ALA A 475 -11.10 17.72 -11.81
C ALA A 475 -10.54 18.78 -10.86
N THR A 476 -9.75 18.38 -9.86
CA THR A 476 -9.40 19.26 -8.73
C THR A 476 -7.91 19.58 -8.61
N GLY A 477 -7.03 18.78 -9.22
CA GLY A 477 -5.58 18.88 -9.11
C GLY A 477 -4.89 19.41 -10.36
N ASP A 478 -5.39 19.11 -11.56
CA ASP A 478 -4.71 19.42 -12.81
C ASP A 478 -4.33 20.89 -12.99
N GLN A 479 -5.25 21.79 -12.66
CA GLN A 479 -5.03 23.23 -12.86
C GLN A 479 -3.88 23.74 -11.98
N TYR A 480 -3.63 23.12 -10.83
CA TYR A 480 -2.47 23.42 -10.00
C TYR A 480 -1.15 23.06 -10.70
N LEU A 481 -1.12 21.89 -11.36
CA LEU A 481 0.08 21.33 -11.98
C LEU A 481 0.41 21.98 -13.33
N ARG A 482 -0.58 22.53 -14.03
CA ARG A 482 -0.42 23.15 -15.36
C ARG A 482 -0.01 24.63 -15.34
N GLN A 483 0.18 25.22 -14.17
CA GLN A 483 0.63 26.61 -14.04
C GLN A 483 2.05 26.81 -14.56
N THR A 484 2.32 28.00 -15.12
CA THR A 484 3.67 28.36 -15.61
C THR A 484 4.68 28.43 -14.47
N ILE A 485 4.28 28.94 -13.31
CA ILE A 485 5.10 28.86 -12.10
C ILE A 485 4.73 27.55 -11.42
N GLN A 486 5.65 26.59 -11.35
CA GLN A 486 5.38 25.32 -10.71
C GLN A 486 5.73 25.39 -9.21
N ARG A 487 4.70 25.20 -8.37
CA ARG A 487 4.83 25.11 -6.91
C ARG A 487 4.89 23.67 -6.44
N SER A 488 5.52 23.43 -5.29
CA SER A 488 5.55 22.08 -4.71
C SER A 488 4.15 21.64 -4.32
N THR A 489 3.80 20.40 -4.60
CA THR A 489 2.56 19.78 -4.13
C THR A 489 2.58 19.53 -2.62
N PHE A 490 3.79 19.40 -2.04
CA PHE A 490 4.03 19.17 -0.62
C PHE A 490 4.20 20.47 0.17
N ASP A 491 4.35 21.60 -0.52
CA ASP A 491 4.51 22.91 0.12
C ASP A 491 4.18 24.05 -0.85
N ILE A 492 2.97 24.61 -0.73
CA ILE A 492 2.48 25.68 -1.61
C ILE A 492 3.36 26.94 -1.53
N THR A 493 4.15 27.12 -0.46
CA THR A 493 5.02 28.30 -0.33
C THR A 493 6.32 28.16 -1.13
N GLN A 494 6.67 26.93 -1.54
CA GLN A 494 7.92 26.56 -2.18
C GLN A 494 7.75 26.25 -3.68
N CYS A 495 8.85 26.25 -4.42
CA CYS A 495 8.87 25.83 -5.82
C CYS A 495 8.82 24.31 -5.93
N ARG A 496 8.42 23.77 -7.10
CA ARG A 496 8.26 22.32 -7.32
C ARG A 496 9.38 21.45 -6.74
N PHE A 497 10.63 21.83 -6.99
CA PHE A 497 11.82 21.05 -6.60
C PHE A 497 12.41 21.47 -5.23
N GLY A 498 11.79 22.41 -4.51
CA GLY A 498 12.34 23.01 -3.30
C GLY A 498 11.49 22.74 -2.06
N GLY A 499 12.16 22.63 -0.90
CA GLY A 499 11.50 22.61 0.40
C GLY A 499 10.72 21.33 0.75
N ASN A 500 10.91 20.26 -0.02
CA ASN A 500 10.37 18.92 0.22
C ASN A 500 11.44 17.99 0.85
N LEU A 501 11.05 16.79 1.31
CA LEU A 501 12.02 15.82 1.86
C LEU A 501 13.05 15.41 0.83
N ASP A 502 12.63 15.24 -0.43
CA ASP A 502 13.50 14.77 -1.50
C ASP A 502 14.64 15.75 -1.82
N SER A 503 14.43 17.07 -1.64
CA SER A 503 15.52 18.04 -1.73
C SER A 503 16.53 17.93 -0.58
N HIS A 504 16.29 17.06 0.40
CA HIS A 504 17.16 16.79 1.56
C HIS A 504 17.53 15.29 1.68
N SER A 505 17.33 14.50 0.61
CA SER A 505 17.45 13.03 0.62
C SER A 505 18.86 12.46 0.45
N SER A 506 19.88 13.12 1.01
CA SER A 506 21.25 12.55 1.06
C SER A 506 21.30 11.17 1.75
N TYR A 507 20.25 10.81 2.50
CA TYR A 507 20.10 9.51 3.13
C TYR A 507 20.01 8.34 2.13
N LEU A 508 19.48 8.52 0.91
CA LEU A 508 19.39 7.45 -0.09
C LEU A 508 20.78 7.02 -0.56
N GLU A 509 21.67 7.98 -0.78
CA GLU A 509 23.07 7.75 -1.13
C GLU A 509 23.81 7.09 0.04
N TYR A 510 23.58 7.58 1.26
CA TYR A 510 24.14 6.99 2.48
C TYR A 510 23.73 5.53 2.68
N LEU A 511 22.44 5.21 2.54
CA LEU A 511 21.91 3.86 2.71
C LEU A 511 22.43 2.87 1.66
N ASN A 512 22.79 3.35 0.48
CA ASN A 512 23.38 2.54 -0.58
C ASN A 512 24.92 2.40 -0.47
N GLN A 513 25.57 3.01 0.54
CA GLN A 513 26.99 2.76 0.79
C GLN A 513 27.24 1.32 1.27
N PRO A 514 28.33 0.65 0.82
CA PRO A 514 28.66 -0.70 1.26
C PRO A 514 28.73 -0.85 2.79
N LYS A 515 29.32 0.12 3.51
CA LYS A 515 29.39 0.10 4.98
C LYS A 515 27.99 -0.02 5.62
N VAL A 516 27.02 0.75 5.12
CA VAL A 516 25.67 0.83 5.68
C VAL A 516 24.85 -0.38 5.26
N ALA A 517 24.90 -0.76 3.97
CA ALA A 517 24.25 -1.96 3.47
C ALA A 517 24.75 -3.23 4.20
N ASP A 518 26.06 -3.35 4.43
CA ASP A 518 26.67 -4.44 5.20
C ASP A 518 26.26 -4.41 6.67
N ALA A 519 26.10 -3.23 7.27
CA ALA A 519 25.61 -3.07 8.63
C ALA A 519 24.14 -3.50 8.76
N LEU A 520 23.30 -3.22 7.76
CA LEU A 520 21.89 -3.61 7.76
C LEU A 520 21.64 -5.04 7.23
N GLN A 521 22.61 -5.65 6.53
CA GLN A 521 22.49 -6.95 5.85
C GLN A 521 21.31 -6.99 4.86
N VAL A 522 21.18 -5.91 4.08
CA VAL A 522 20.12 -5.73 3.09
C VAL A 522 20.56 -6.33 1.75
N PRO A 523 19.79 -7.26 1.14
CA PRO A 523 20.19 -7.92 -0.10
C PRO A 523 19.75 -7.16 -1.35
N VAL A 524 19.06 -6.03 -1.19
CA VAL A 524 18.59 -5.16 -2.27
C VAL A 524 19.05 -3.73 -2.00
N ASN A 525 19.27 -2.96 -3.08
CA ASN A 525 19.53 -1.53 -3.04
C ASN A 525 18.30 -0.77 -2.52
N MET A 526 18.55 0.31 -1.77
CA MET A 526 17.49 1.18 -1.26
C MET A 526 16.90 2.00 -2.40
N THR A 527 15.58 2.03 -2.50
CA THR A 527 14.81 2.94 -3.36
C THR A 527 13.82 3.76 -2.54
N ALA A 528 13.65 5.03 -2.89
CA ALA A 528 12.73 5.91 -2.16
C ALA A 528 11.25 5.53 -2.37
N PHE A 529 10.94 4.95 -3.54
CA PHE A 529 9.58 4.73 -3.99
C PHE A 529 9.49 3.48 -4.87
N SER A 530 8.32 2.85 -4.85
CA SER A 530 7.97 1.69 -5.68
C SER A 530 6.84 2.04 -6.64
N THR A 531 7.17 2.34 -7.91
CA THR A 531 6.17 2.61 -8.95
C THR A 531 5.21 1.43 -9.14
N LEU A 532 5.70 0.21 -8.98
CA LEU A 532 4.88 -1.01 -9.08
C LEU A 532 3.82 -1.09 -7.98
N CYS A 533 4.18 -0.76 -6.74
CA CYS A 533 3.22 -0.68 -5.65
C CYS A 533 2.20 0.43 -5.90
N PHE A 534 2.66 1.60 -6.35
CA PHE A 534 1.77 2.71 -6.67
C PHE A 534 0.75 2.33 -7.75
N ASP A 535 1.21 1.72 -8.84
CA ASP A 535 0.33 1.26 -9.92
C ASP A 535 -0.65 0.18 -9.47
N ALA A 536 -0.25 -0.74 -8.58
CA ALA A 536 -1.14 -1.76 -8.05
C ALA A 536 -2.35 -1.16 -7.30
N PHE A 537 -2.13 -0.11 -6.51
CA PHE A 537 -3.21 0.62 -5.82
C PHE A 537 -4.03 1.50 -6.76
N ARG A 538 -3.39 2.14 -7.74
CA ARG A 538 -4.07 2.99 -8.73
C ARG A 538 -5.01 2.18 -9.63
N ILE A 539 -4.60 0.97 -10.04
CA ILE A 539 -5.40 0.09 -10.91
C ILE A 539 -6.66 -0.42 -10.20
N THR A 540 -6.61 -0.64 -8.89
CA THR A 540 -7.77 -1.03 -8.08
C THR A 540 -8.63 0.16 -7.63
N GLY A 541 -8.15 1.39 -7.89
CA GLY A 541 -8.81 2.64 -7.49
C GLY A 541 -8.89 2.82 -5.99
N ASP A 542 -7.88 2.37 -5.24
CA ASP A 542 -7.94 2.32 -3.78
C ASP A 542 -8.07 3.71 -3.14
N GLY A 543 -7.57 4.77 -3.79
CA GLY A 543 -7.76 6.15 -3.32
C GLY A 543 -9.20 6.65 -3.43
N ALA A 544 -10.01 6.09 -4.33
CA ALA A 544 -11.44 6.36 -4.43
C ALA A 544 -12.29 5.57 -3.41
N ARG A 545 -11.72 4.57 -2.72
CA ARG A 545 -12.45 3.75 -1.77
C ARG A 545 -12.53 4.47 -0.41
N GLY A 546 -13.74 4.83 0.00
CA GLY A 546 -13.97 5.51 1.28
C GLY A 546 -13.65 4.63 2.49
N HIS A 547 -12.90 5.19 3.47
CA HIS A 547 -12.49 4.47 4.69
C HIS A 547 -12.85 5.19 6.00
N LEU A 548 -13.65 6.26 5.95
CA LEU A 548 -14.08 7.03 7.13
C LEU A 548 -14.72 6.16 8.23
N ALA A 549 -15.41 5.08 7.84
CA ALA A 549 -16.04 4.14 8.77
C ALA A 549 -15.03 3.41 9.68
N ALA A 550 -13.79 3.19 9.21
CA ALA A 550 -12.73 2.61 10.02
C ALA A 550 -12.41 3.54 11.21
N THR A 551 -12.16 4.82 10.93
CA THR A 551 -11.90 5.85 11.94
C THR A 551 -13.08 6.03 12.91
N ALA A 552 -14.31 6.08 12.38
CA ALA A 552 -15.50 6.18 13.21
C ALA A 552 -15.62 5.01 14.20
N THR A 553 -15.29 3.79 13.76
CA THR A 553 -15.32 2.60 14.62
C THR A 553 -14.27 2.67 15.72
N LEU A 554 -13.04 3.07 15.38
CA LEU A 554 -11.95 3.21 16.36
C LEU A 554 -12.33 4.19 17.47
N LEU A 555 -12.87 5.36 17.10
CA LEU A 555 -13.34 6.37 18.05
C LEU A 555 -14.47 5.85 18.94
N ASN A 556 -15.42 5.09 18.39
CA ASN A 556 -16.52 4.49 19.16
C ASN A 556 -16.05 3.40 20.13
N LEU A 557 -14.91 2.76 19.85
CA LEU A 557 -14.25 1.83 20.75
C LEU A 557 -13.34 2.53 21.77
N GLY A 558 -13.28 3.87 21.74
CA GLY A 558 -12.46 4.66 22.66
C GLY A 558 -10.99 4.72 22.30
N ILE A 559 -10.59 4.28 21.09
CA ILE A 559 -9.20 4.40 20.61
C ILE A 559 -8.99 5.85 20.12
N PRO A 560 -8.08 6.61 20.72
CA PRO A 560 -7.77 7.98 20.30
C PRO A 560 -7.24 8.06 18.87
N VAL A 561 -7.70 9.09 18.14
CA VAL A 561 -7.24 9.42 16.79
C VAL A 561 -6.77 10.87 16.77
N ALA A 562 -5.48 11.07 16.46
CA ALA A 562 -4.86 12.37 16.32
C ALA A 562 -4.61 12.69 14.84
N MET A 563 -5.32 13.67 14.31
CA MET A 563 -5.13 14.22 12.96
C MET A 563 -4.27 15.49 13.06
N VAL A 564 -3.11 15.51 12.39
CA VAL A 564 -2.10 16.58 12.50
C VAL A 564 -1.68 17.02 11.09
N TYR A 565 -1.93 18.27 10.74
CA TYR A 565 -1.77 18.78 9.37
C TYR A 565 -0.94 20.05 9.34
N GLY A 566 0.15 20.04 8.57
CA GLY A 566 0.91 21.25 8.23
C GLY A 566 0.13 22.20 7.33
N ASP A 567 0.15 23.49 7.64
CA ASP A 567 -0.67 24.50 6.96
C ASP A 567 -0.14 25.01 5.62
N ARG A 568 1.01 24.51 5.17
CA ARG A 568 1.61 24.77 3.84
C ARG A 568 1.39 23.63 2.85
N ASP A 569 0.91 22.49 3.31
CA ASP A 569 0.63 21.34 2.45
C ASP A 569 -0.54 21.64 1.50
N TRP A 570 -0.37 21.33 0.21
CA TRP A 570 -1.44 21.42 -0.78
C TRP A 570 -2.10 20.06 -1.03
N VAL A 571 -1.30 19.01 -1.23
CA VAL A 571 -1.79 17.70 -1.70
C VAL A 571 -2.76 17.05 -0.71
N CYS A 572 -2.46 17.11 0.58
CA CYS A 572 -3.35 16.67 1.66
C CYS A 572 -3.57 17.86 2.63
N ASN A 573 -4.00 18.99 2.06
CA ASN A 573 -4.09 20.26 2.80
C ASN A 573 -4.98 20.19 4.05
N TRP A 574 -4.68 21.05 5.02
CA TRP A 574 -5.39 21.06 6.30
C TRP A 574 -6.88 21.43 6.21
N LYS A 575 -7.33 22.13 5.16
CA LYS A 575 -8.75 22.42 4.96
C LYS A 575 -9.52 21.15 4.59
N GLY A 576 -8.97 20.34 3.69
CA GLY A 576 -9.49 18.98 3.41
C GLY A 576 -9.46 18.09 4.65
N GLY A 577 -8.33 18.06 5.37
CA GLY A 577 -8.22 17.32 6.63
C GLY A 577 -9.24 17.75 7.70
N GLU A 578 -9.55 19.05 7.78
CA GLU A 578 -10.59 19.58 8.66
C GLU A 578 -11.98 19.07 8.25
N GLN A 579 -12.30 19.13 6.95
CA GLN A 579 -13.56 18.63 6.40
C GLN A 579 -13.72 17.14 6.71
N VAL A 580 -12.66 16.33 6.49
CA VAL A 580 -12.60 14.91 6.86
C VAL A 580 -12.88 14.73 8.34
N SER A 581 -12.20 15.47 9.22
CA SER A 581 -12.36 15.32 10.68
C SER A 581 -13.82 15.53 11.13
N LYS A 582 -14.56 16.42 10.47
CA LYS A 582 -15.99 16.71 10.73
C LYS A 582 -16.93 15.70 10.06
N ALA A 583 -16.50 15.04 8.99
CA ALA A 583 -17.29 14.04 8.25
C ALA A 583 -17.32 12.66 8.94
N ILE A 584 -16.39 12.37 9.85
CA ILE A 584 -16.33 11.08 10.56
C ILE A 584 -17.58 10.90 11.43
N LYS A 585 -18.41 9.89 11.12
CA LYS A 585 -19.67 9.60 11.81
C LYS A 585 -19.48 8.77 13.08
N HIS A 586 -18.85 9.35 14.11
CA HIS A 586 -18.71 8.74 15.44
C HIS A 586 -19.75 9.27 16.44
N THR A 587 -19.86 8.62 17.61
CA THR A 587 -20.84 8.93 18.68
C THR A 587 -20.75 10.35 19.24
N GLN A 588 -19.62 11.04 19.06
CA GLN A 588 -19.40 12.42 19.52
C GLN A 588 -19.22 13.42 18.36
N ALA A 589 -19.60 13.06 17.12
CA ALA A 589 -19.35 13.89 15.94
C ALA A 589 -20.00 15.29 16.04
N ASP A 590 -21.21 15.37 16.59
CA ASP A 590 -21.91 16.65 16.81
C ASP A 590 -21.20 17.54 17.84
N LEU A 591 -20.58 16.94 18.85
CA LEU A 591 -19.81 17.66 19.87
C LEU A 591 -18.46 18.12 19.29
N PHE A 592 -17.77 17.26 18.54
CA PHE A 592 -16.54 17.60 17.84
C PHE A 592 -16.75 18.75 16.83
N SER A 593 -17.85 18.71 16.08
CA SER A 593 -18.19 19.76 15.12
C SER A 593 -18.47 21.11 15.79
N LYS A 594 -18.86 21.12 17.07
CA LYS A 594 -19.10 22.34 17.88
C LYS A 594 -17.88 22.79 18.69
N ALA A 595 -16.90 21.91 18.91
CA ALA A 595 -15.68 22.25 19.63
C ALA A 595 -14.94 23.40 18.91
N GLY A 596 -14.45 24.36 19.68
CA GLY A 596 -13.73 25.52 19.16
C GLY A 596 -12.23 25.24 19.00
N TYR A 597 -11.57 25.98 18.11
CA TYR A 597 -10.13 26.00 17.98
C TYR A 597 -9.48 26.74 19.14
N THR A 598 -8.52 26.09 19.78
CA THR A 598 -7.63 26.64 20.80
C THR A 598 -6.19 26.59 20.28
N ASN A 599 -5.34 27.53 20.69
CA ASN A 599 -3.93 27.48 20.35
C ASN A 599 -3.25 26.25 20.98
N VAL A 600 -2.31 25.68 20.24
CA VAL A 600 -1.35 24.71 20.75
C VAL A 600 -0.16 25.49 21.30
N GLU A 601 -0.08 25.57 22.62
CA GLU A 601 0.98 26.30 23.32
C GLU A 601 2.20 25.40 23.50
N ASP A 602 3.38 25.88 23.12
CA ASP A 602 4.67 25.21 23.31
C ASP A 602 5.75 26.25 23.65
N ASP A 603 6.39 26.12 24.80
CA ASP A 603 7.36 27.08 25.34
C ASP A 603 6.98 28.56 25.20
N GLY A 604 5.70 28.86 25.49
CA GLY A 604 5.14 30.21 25.47
C GLY A 604 4.86 30.76 24.06
N LYS A 605 4.88 29.91 23.03
CA LYS A 605 4.51 30.23 21.65
C LYS A 605 3.32 29.37 21.21
N SER A 606 2.46 29.95 20.38
CA SER A 606 1.45 29.19 19.65
C SER A 606 2.10 28.54 18.42
N VAL A 607 2.19 27.21 18.41
CA VAL A 607 2.77 26.44 17.29
C VAL A 607 1.72 25.88 16.33
N GLY A 608 0.45 26.01 16.68
CA GLY A 608 -0.67 25.57 15.87
C GLY A 608 -2.00 25.90 16.52
N GLN A 609 -3.08 25.38 15.94
CA GLN A 609 -4.43 25.43 16.50
C GLN A 609 -5.08 24.06 16.44
N VAL A 610 -5.72 23.66 17.54
CA VAL A 610 -6.38 22.37 17.69
C VAL A 610 -7.85 22.52 18.03
N ARG A 611 -8.65 21.67 17.40
CA ARG A 611 -10.01 21.34 17.78
C ARG A 611 -10.01 19.91 18.31
N GLN A 612 -10.51 19.68 19.52
CA GLN A 612 -10.49 18.36 20.14
C GLN A 612 -11.79 18.11 20.92
N GLN A 613 -12.35 16.91 20.75
CA GLN A 613 -13.47 16.39 21.52
C GLN A 613 -13.16 14.94 21.90
N GLY A 614 -13.00 14.71 23.20
CA GLY A 614 -12.62 13.41 23.75
C GLY A 614 -11.45 12.78 22.98
N PRO A 615 -11.64 11.58 22.39
CA PRO A 615 -10.57 10.84 21.70
C PRO A 615 -10.20 11.38 20.31
N LEU A 616 -10.94 12.33 19.72
CA LEU A 616 -10.64 12.89 18.40
C LEU A 616 -10.03 14.29 18.52
N SER A 617 -8.87 14.50 17.91
CA SER A 617 -8.28 15.83 17.74
C SER A 617 -7.92 16.10 16.27
N PHE A 618 -8.21 17.30 15.79
CA PHE A 618 -7.71 17.84 14.53
C PHE A 618 -6.83 19.06 14.82
N THR A 619 -5.57 19.00 14.40
CA THR A 619 -4.56 20.03 14.66
C THR A 619 -4.00 20.56 13.36
N ARG A 620 -4.09 21.88 13.18
CA ARG A 620 -3.34 22.62 12.17
C ARG A 620 -2.01 23.09 12.77
N VAL A 621 -0.89 22.67 12.20
CA VAL A 621 0.47 23.07 12.60
C VAL A 621 0.91 24.23 11.73
N PHE A 622 1.33 25.33 12.37
CA PHE A 622 1.76 26.52 11.64
C PHE A 622 3.14 26.34 11.03
N GLN A 623 3.35 26.90 9.84
CA GLN A 623 4.63 26.88 9.13
C GLN A 623 5.14 25.48 8.77
N ALA A 624 4.25 24.50 8.75
CA ALA A 624 4.57 23.10 8.43
C ALA A 624 4.14 22.74 7.01
N SER A 625 5.02 22.05 6.28
CA SER A 625 4.73 21.44 4.97
C SER A 625 3.95 20.13 5.12
N HIS A 626 3.78 19.39 4.02
CA HIS A 626 3.29 18.01 4.03
C HIS A 626 4.06 17.13 5.02
N PHE A 627 5.34 17.42 5.18
CA PHE A 627 6.22 16.73 6.10
C PHE A 627 6.43 17.59 7.35
N ALA A 628 5.39 17.68 8.18
CA ALA A 628 5.38 18.54 9.36
C ALA A 628 6.51 18.19 10.34
N THR A 629 6.87 16.91 10.46
CA THR A 629 7.99 16.45 11.31
C THR A 629 9.36 16.94 10.82
N PHE A 630 9.48 17.33 9.55
CA PHE A 630 10.70 17.90 8.98
C PHE A 630 10.74 19.42 9.12
N THR A 631 9.66 20.11 8.77
CA THR A 631 9.61 21.58 8.74
C THR A 631 9.32 22.21 10.11
N GLN A 632 8.60 21.50 10.98
CA GLN A 632 8.27 21.90 12.35
C GLN A 632 8.51 20.74 13.32
N PRO A 633 9.77 20.29 13.47
CA PRO A 633 10.10 19.08 14.24
C PRO A 633 9.73 19.18 15.72
N GLU A 634 9.96 20.35 16.34
CA GLU A 634 9.63 20.62 17.74
C GLU A 634 8.12 20.57 17.99
N ALA A 635 7.36 21.39 17.24
CA ALA A 635 5.90 21.44 17.35
C ALA A 635 5.25 20.06 17.08
N SER A 636 5.73 19.36 16.05
CA SER A 636 5.23 18.03 15.70
C SER A 636 5.49 17.01 16.81
N PHE A 637 6.70 17.03 17.41
CA PHE A 637 7.00 16.18 18.57
C PHE A 637 6.11 16.53 19.77
N THR A 638 5.90 17.81 20.07
CA THR A 638 5.04 18.25 21.17
C THR A 638 3.60 17.74 21.01
N ILE A 639 3.02 17.89 19.82
CA ILE A 639 1.65 17.41 19.52
C ILE A 639 1.58 15.88 19.63
N PHE A 640 2.54 15.18 19.01
CA PHE A 640 2.64 13.72 19.08
C PHE A 640 2.77 13.21 20.52
N ASP A 641 3.65 13.80 21.32
CA ASP A 641 3.92 13.40 22.70
C ASP A 641 2.68 13.62 23.60
N ARG A 642 1.89 14.67 23.34
CA ARG A 642 0.61 14.91 24.03
C ARG A 642 -0.44 13.87 23.65
N ALA A 643 -0.58 13.58 22.36
CA ALA A 643 -1.51 12.57 21.86
C ALA A 643 -1.19 11.18 22.44
N MET A 644 0.08 10.77 22.38
CA MET A 644 0.56 9.48 22.90
C MET A 644 0.38 9.33 24.42
N ARG A 645 0.41 10.44 25.17
CA ARG A 645 0.10 10.41 26.61
C ARG A 645 -1.41 10.42 26.90
N GLY A 646 -2.28 10.67 25.93
CA GLY A 646 -3.69 10.97 26.20
C GLY A 646 -3.87 12.27 27.00
N ASN A 647 -3.04 13.28 26.72
CA ASN A 647 -3.24 14.63 27.23
C ASN A 647 -3.94 15.50 26.18
N ASP A 648 -4.54 16.61 26.60
CA ASP A 648 -5.07 17.59 25.68
C ASP A 648 -3.94 18.14 24.79
N ILE A 649 -4.22 18.33 23.51
CA ILE A 649 -3.21 18.79 22.57
C ILE A 649 -2.86 20.26 22.80
N ALA A 650 -3.83 21.08 23.24
CA ALA A 650 -3.67 22.53 23.38
C ALA A 650 -2.54 22.90 24.37
N THR A 651 -2.52 22.28 25.54
CA THR A 651 -1.61 22.62 26.65
C THR A 651 -0.77 21.45 27.13
N GLY A 652 -1.22 20.21 26.92
CA GLY A 652 -0.58 19.01 27.44
C GLY A 652 -0.72 18.81 28.95
N GLN A 653 -1.56 19.59 29.64
CA GLN A 653 -1.68 19.61 31.10
C GLN A 653 -2.86 18.79 31.63
N THR A 654 -3.86 18.55 30.80
CA THR A 654 -5.11 17.87 31.15
C THR A 654 -5.11 16.46 30.56
N LYS A 655 -5.36 15.44 31.37
CA LYS A 655 -5.67 14.10 30.84
C LYS A 655 -7.05 14.14 30.18
N ILE A 656 -7.13 13.72 28.92
CA ILE A 656 -8.41 13.70 28.23
C ILE A 656 -9.27 12.57 28.79
N ASP A 657 -10.54 12.89 29.04
CA ASP A 657 -11.59 11.91 29.27
C ASP A 657 -12.59 11.97 28.11
N GLY A 658 -13.67 11.19 28.18
CA GLY A 658 -14.69 11.18 27.14
C GLY A 658 -15.44 12.50 26.95
N ASN A 659 -15.33 13.46 27.88
CA ASN A 659 -16.08 14.72 27.89
C ASN A 659 -15.21 15.94 27.55
N PHE A 660 -13.89 15.80 27.52
CA PHE A 660 -12.98 16.90 27.20
C PHE A 660 -13.34 17.57 25.87
N SER A 661 -13.32 18.90 25.83
CA SER A 661 -13.65 19.68 24.63
C SER A 661 -12.88 21.00 24.61
N THR A 662 -12.21 21.29 23.51
CA THR A 662 -11.54 22.58 23.32
C THR A 662 -12.53 23.73 23.19
N GLN A 663 -12.13 24.89 23.71
CA GLN A 663 -12.93 26.11 23.70
C GLN A 663 -12.22 27.18 22.87
N GLY A 664 -12.94 27.88 22.00
CA GLY A 664 -12.35 28.96 21.21
C GLY A 664 -13.13 29.27 19.95
N SER A 665 -12.43 29.69 18.90
CA SER A 665 -13.07 30.14 17.65
C SER A 665 -13.66 28.97 16.87
N ALA A 666 -14.74 29.20 16.11
CA ALA A 666 -15.27 28.16 15.23
C ALA A 666 -14.27 27.75 14.14
N GLU A 667 -13.46 28.71 13.67
CA GLU A 667 -12.51 28.55 12.57
C GLU A 667 -11.08 28.77 13.04
N SER A 668 -10.12 28.09 12.41
CA SER A 668 -8.70 28.38 12.57
C SER A 668 -8.31 29.54 11.64
N THR A 669 -8.16 30.74 12.19
CA THR A 669 -7.95 31.98 11.42
C THR A 669 -6.54 32.56 11.54
N ALA A 670 -5.64 31.89 12.28
CA ALA A 670 -4.27 32.37 12.39
C ALA A 670 -3.59 32.38 11.01
N ALA A 671 -2.99 33.52 10.66
CA ALA A 671 -2.17 33.67 9.46
C ALA A 671 -0.70 33.70 9.86
N SER A 672 0.14 33.10 9.02
CA SER A 672 1.57 33.00 9.25
C SER A 672 2.30 33.70 8.10
N GLU A 673 3.45 34.32 8.37
CA GLU A 673 4.23 34.98 7.31
C GLU A 673 4.72 33.96 6.29
N LYS A 674 4.63 34.28 4.99
CA LYS A 674 5.13 33.38 3.95
C LYS A 674 6.65 33.18 4.12
N PRO A 675 7.15 31.94 4.24
CA PRO A 675 8.57 31.68 4.36
C PRO A 675 9.31 32.00 3.06
N ALA A 676 10.62 32.22 3.17
CA ALA A 676 11.48 32.36 2.00
C ALA A 676 11.49 31.07 1.16
N VAL A 677 11.64 31.22 -0.15
CA VAL A 677 11.79 30.09 -1.07
C VAL A 677 13.17 29.46 -0.87
N ALA A 678 13.20 28.17 -0.57
CA ALA A 678 14.41 27.39 -0.45
C ALA A 678 14.99 27.09 -1.84
N PRO A 679 16.33 27.15 -2.01
CA PRO A 679 16.96 26.72 -3.24
C PRO A 679 16.78 25.19 -3.40
N PRO A 680 16.34 24.71 -4.57
CA PRO A 680 16.26 23.28 -4.83
C PRO A 680 17.66 22.65 -4.85
N VAL A 681 17.74 21.38 -4.42
CA VAL A 681 18.97 20.57 -4.46
C VAL A 681 18.67 19.34 -5.30
N CYS A 682 19.43 19.15 -6.38
CA CYS A 682 19.25 18.04 -7.31
C CYS A 682 19.99 16.79 -6.81
N HIS A 683 19.22 15.79 -6.38
CA HIS A 683 19.71 14.49 -5.91
C HIS A 683 19.60 13.45 -7.02
N LEU A 684 20.70 12.73 -7.26
CA LEU A 684 20.83 11.79 -8.36
C LEU A 684 19.84 10.62 -8.25
N LEU A 685 19.64 10.06 -7.05
CA LEU A 685 18.69 8.96 -6.80
C LEU A 685 17.20 9.39 -6.80
N SER A 686 16.93 10.68 -6.94
CA SER A 686 15.58 11.26 -7.00
C SER A 686 15.50 12.33 -8.09
N MET A 687 16.12 12.04 -9.24
CA MET A 687 16.39 13.05 -10.27
C MET A 687 15.11 13.71 -10.80
N GLY A 688 14.06 12.93 -11.08
CA GLY A 688 12.78 13.45 -11.59
C GLY A 688 12.06 14.40 -10.62
N GLU A 689 12.31 14.27 -9.32
CA GLU A 689 11.62 15.04 -8.28
C GLU A 689 12.42 16.24 -7.78
N THR A 690 13.72 16.31 -8.09
CA THR A 690 14.64 17.27 -7.45
C THR A 690 15.49 18.06 -8.45
N CYS A 691 15.54 17.66 -9.72
CA CYS A 691 16.42 18.25 -10.71
C CYS A 691 15.66 19.03 -11.79
N THR A 692 16.26 20.13 -12.23
CA THR A 692 15.77 20.89 -13.39
C THR A 692 16.13 20.18 -14.71
N GLU A 693 15.42 20.50 -15.81
CA GLU A 693 15.73 19.96 -17.14
C GLU A 693 17.20 20.15 -17.54
N LYS A 694 17.77 21.33 -17.28
CA LYS A 694 19.19 21.61 -17.56
C LYS A 694 20.15 20.70 -16.81
N GLN A 695 19.80 20.32 -15.57
CA GLN A 695 20.60 19.39 -14.79
C GLN A 695 20.42 17.96 -15.27
N ILE A 696 19.19 17.54 -15.61
CA ILE A 696 18.88 16.24 -16.20
C ILE A 696 19.66 16.05 -17.51
N ASP A 697 19.65 17.05 -18.39
CA ASP A 697 20.42 17.05 -19.64
C ASP A 697 21.92 16.94 -19.36
N ALA A 698 22.43 17.72 -18.40
CA ALA A 698 23.84 17.66 -18.02
C ALA A 698 24.26 16.29 -17.47
N VAL A 699 23.40 15.62 -16.69
CA VAL A 699 23.65 14.25 -16.20
C VAL A 699 23.64 13.26 -17.36
N THR A 700 22.63 13.34 -18.22
CA THR A 700 22.43 12.43 -19.37
C THR A 700 23.56 12.56 -20.40
N GLU A 701 24.06 13.76 -20.62
CA GLU A 701 25.16 14.04 -21.56
C GLU A 701 26.56 13.86 -20.93
N GLY A 702 26.66 13.43 -19.66
CA GLY A 702 27.93 13.24 -18.96
C GLY A 702 28.69 14.54 -18.67
N ARG A 703 28.02 15.70 -18.71
CA ARG A 703 28.59 17.03 -18.45
C ARG A 703 28.43 17.50 -17.01
N ALA A 704 27.57 16.85 -16.21
CA ALA A 704 27.28 17.23 -14.84
C ALA A 704 28.46 16.96 -13.89
N GLN A 705 28.70 17.91 -12.97
CA GLN A 705 29.54 17.66 -11.79
C GLN A 705 28.66 17.10 -10.68
N ILE A 706 29.10 16.01 -10.05
CA ILE A 706 28.34 15.29 -9.05
C ILE A 706 29.24 15.02 -7.86
N GLU A 707 28.79 15.42 -6.68
CA GLU A 707 29.48 15.19 -5.41
C GLU A 707 28.52 14.50 -4.45
N ASN A 708 28.87 13.30 -3.97
CA ASN A 708 28.04 12.53 -3.02
C ASN A 708 26.57 12.37 -3.46
N GLY A 709 26.33 12.16 -4.76
CA GLY A 709 24.99 12.03 -5.33
C GLY A 709 24.25 13.35 -5.56
N ILE A 710 24.86 14.50 -5.30
CA ILE A 710 24.27 15.82 -5.55
C ILE A 710 24.87 16.42 -6.82
N VAL A 711 24.03 16.91 -7.73
CA VAL A 711 24.50 17.63 -8.92
C VAL A 711 24.89 19.07 -8.53
N THR A 712 26.19 19.36 -8.57
CA THR A 712 26.76 20.67 -8.23
C THR A 712 26.94 21.59 -9.43
N SER A 713 26.91 21.04 -10.66
CA SER A 713 26.94 21.82 -11.89
C SER A 713 26.12 21.14 -13.00
N PRO A 714 25.23 21.86 -13.72
CA PRO A 714 24.97 23.30 -13.60
C PRO A 714 24.27 23.69 -12.28
N GLU A 715 24.60 24.87 -11.78
CA GLU A 715 23.97 25.46 -10.58
C GLU A 715 22.53 25.91 -10.88
N ILE A 716 21.71 25.96 -9.84
CA ILE A 716 20.36 26.53 -9.90
C ILE A 716 20.42 27.93 -9.31
N GLU A 717 19.83 28.91 -9.99
CA GLU A 717 19.74 30.27 -9.45
C GLU A 717 18.93 30.29 -8.14
N PRO A 718 19.47 30.81 -7.03
CA PRO A 718 18.74 30.87 -5.77
C PRO A 718 17.50 31.77 -5.85
N GLY A 719 16.41 31.36 -5.20
CA GLY A 719 15.26 32.22 -4.91
C GLY A 719 14.29 32.50 -6.06
N VAL A 720 14.50 31.91 -7.24
CA VAL A 720 13.53 31.96 -8.36
C VAL A 720 13.06 30.54 -8.66
N CYS A 721 11.74 30.34 -8.74
CA CYS A 721 11.23 29.04 -9.17
C CYS A 721 11.69 28.78 -10.61
N PRO A 722 12.39 27.66 -10.88
CA PRO A 722 12.74 27.31 -12.25
C PRO A 722 11.44 27.17 -13.07
N THR A 723 11.42 27.84 -14.22
CA THR A 723 10.30 27.86 -15.18
C THR A 723 10.34 26.68 -16.11
#